data_AF-A0A4X2JQH8-F1
#
_entry.id   AF-A0A4X2JQH8-F1
#
_cell.length_a   1.000
_cell.length_b   1.000
_cell.length_c   1.000
_cell.angle_alpha   90.00
_cell.angle_beta   90.00
_cell.angle_gamma   90.00
#
_symmetry.space_group_name_H-M   'P 1'
#
loop_
_entity.id
_entity.type
_entity.pdbx_description
1 polymer ?
#
loop_
_entity_poly.entity_id
_entity_poly.type
_entity_poly.pdbx_seq_one_letter_code
_entity_poly.pdbx_strand_id
1 'polypeptide(L)'
;MPHFLHLVQLIRDEFLMNMQKFTNNIQRTIQQLEGEIKLEMPVISMDREVWEMAADSDAVDSLEQCVINWLSQISSAIEGQLKKTPQGKGPLAEIEFWRERTATFSALHEQTRLPIVKKVIEVIKEADSMLLANLQPVLNELYKFHVEASDNVRFLSTVERHFKNLTHGVGFNIILETLPSMMSALRMVWIISRHYNKDERMIPLMERIAWEIAERVCRVVNLRTLFKESRASAQTKVAEAKSTLLLWKKSYFDVRAKIEASGREPRWEFDRKRLFERTDYMATICQDLYDVLQVIEEFYNIFGPELKAVTGDPKRIDDVLCRVDGLVSPMEVLTFDPFSIKCSHFWKYVMEDFKIEVLVIEKEAKNFIDESFKTLRSAEAAFDMLLKFKHIRSREAINKQMMMKFNDILAQYCKEVDIINRLFVLNLENPPLYKNHPPLAGAIYWERSLFFRIKHTILRFQEVEEMLDSERGREVKQKYLEVGRRMKEYEDRKYEQWRDWTEQTLPSLLKKSLLAKATTDKGIYFVINFSPALKEIINETKYMEQLGFIVPELARNVALQEDKFLRYTEGIRHMLDHYYTLLGTLNEAESTLLEEQSQELGRVFRAGYKRLNWNSLGIADYLGRCKEAMGKFQSLVHQIHKNSDDITSMLGLIETANLFKFPAPKNDKELPGVKEFFECIERERAKDIEHMVRKYLAIGPLLTKVEGLVIHTNTGKAPKLAPYYLYWENKIYEALTRLVLKNLQSFNTLVLGNVPLFQTETILSAPEIILHPSANEIDKLCVHCVRDCVEVTKHFVRWMNGTCIECPPQKGEEEELVVLSFYDDVFLNPQIMEQAIMIPQNVHRVLVSLMKYLNKWKRYRPLWKLDKAIVMEKFAAKKPPCVAYDDKLQFYSKIANEVTQQALIKDEQCIRLQLGPLAYTVRESAKSWIISLGKLLNDSAREKLFLLHEEPQICPCNNC
;
A
#
# COMPACT_ATOMS: atom_id res chain seq x y z
N MET A 1 -46.48 7.81 5.54
CA MET A 1 -47.85 7.61 5.02
C MET A 1 -48.89 8.60 5.55
N PRO A 2 -48.96 8.97 6.85
CA PRO A 2 -50.00 9.89 7.37
C PRO A 2 -49.91 11.31 6.80
N HIS A 3 -48.69 11.81 6.57
CA HIS A 3 -48.45 13.13 5.98
C HIS A 3 -48.94 13.26 4.54
N PHE A 4 -48.92 12.16 3.77
CA PHE A 4 -49.36 12.16 2.37
C PHE A 4 -50.89 12.19 2.30
N LEU A 5 -51.58 11.46 3.17
CA LEU A 5 -53.04 11.52 3.33
C LEU A 5 -53.52 12.89 3.80
N HIS A 6 -52.79 13.55 4.71
CA HIS A 6 -53.09 14.91 5.15
C HIS A 6 -52.88 15.95 4.03
N LEU A 7 -51.83 15.80 3.23
CA LEU A 7 -51.57 16.65 2.08
C LEU A 7 -52.66 16.48 1.00
N VAL A 8 -53.09 15.25 0.74
CA VAL A 8 -54.18 14.97 -0.21
C VAL A 8 -55.52 15.52 0.31
N GLN A 9 -55.78 15.48 1.63
CA GLN A 9 -56.95 16.14 2.23
C GLN A 9 -56.89 17.65 2.09
N LEU A 10 -55.74 18.28 2.36
CA LEU A 10 -55.54 19.72 2.18
C LEU A 10 -55.74 20.14 0.71
N ILE A 11 -55.21 19.39 -0.24
CA ILE A 11 -55.39 19.65 -1.68
C ILE A 11 -56.86 19.46 -2.08
N ARG A 12 -57.55 18.43 -1.54
CA ARG A 12 -58.97 18.21 -1.79
C ARG A 12 -59.82 19.36 -1.24
N ASP A 13 -59.53 19.81 -0.04
CA ASP A 13 -60.27 20.87 0.62
C ASP A 13 -59.97 22.23 -0.03
N GLU A 14 -58.74 22.48 -0.47
CA GLU A 14 -58.36 23.65 -1.27
C GLU A 14 -59.04 23.63 -2.65
N PHE A 15 -59.11 22.46 -3.30
CA PHE A 15 -59.82 22.29 -4.57
C PHE A 15 -61.33 22.51 -4.39
N LEU A 16 -61.94 21.96 -3.32
CA LEU A 16 -63.35 22.18 -2.99
C LEU A 16 -63.64 23.65 -2.68
N MET A 17 -62.74 24.33 -1.97
CA MET A 17 -62.86 25.74 -1.62
C MET A 17 -62.68 26.64 -2.86
N ASN A 18 -61.79 26.26 -3.79
CA ASN A 18 -61.64 26.92 -5.09
C ASN A 18 -62.83 26.64 -6.03
N MET A 19 -63.39 25.43 -6.01
CA MET A 19 -64.63 25.10 -6.72
C MET A 19 -65.82 25.85 -6.13
N GLN A 20 -65.92 25.99 -4.80
CA GLN A 20 -66.94 26.83 -4.16
C GLN A 20 -66.76 28.31 -4.52
N LYS A 21 -65.52 28.83 -4.55
CA LYS A 21 -65.27 30.20 -5.05
C LYS A 21 -65.64 30.34 -6.53
N PHE A 22 -65.39 29.32 -7.34
CA PHE A 22 -65.75 29.31 -8.75
C PHE A 22 -67.26 29.23 -8.95
N THR A 23 -67.97 28.38 -8.19
CA THR A 23 -69.43 28.32 -8.16
C THR A 23 -70.00 29.63 -7.65
N ASN A 24 -69.45 30.23 -6.59
CA ASN A 24 -69.86 31.54 -6.11
C ASN A 24 -69.57 32.63 -7.14
N ASN A 25 -68.47 32.57 -7.88
CA ASN A 25 -68.18 33.49 -8.99
C ASN A 25 -69.11 33.26 -10.17
N ILE A 26 -69.46 32.02 -10.53
CA ILE A 26 -70.47 31.73 -11.56
C ILE A 26 -71.83 32.22 -11.10
N GLN A 27 -72.20 31.99 -9.85
CA GLN A 27 -73.49 32.41 -9.28
C GLN A 27 -73.56 33.93 -9.16
N ARG A 28 -72.44 34.59 -8.84
CA ARG A 28 -72.28 36.05 -8.90
C ARG A 28 -72.28 36.57 -10.33
N THR A 29 -71.71 35.85 -11.30
CA THR A 29 -71.76 36.18 -12.74
C THR A 29 -73.17 35.99 -13.29
N ILE A 30 -73.90 34.96 -12.85
CA ILE A 30 -75.32 34.72 -13.17
C ILE A 30 -76.18 35.82 -12.56
N GLN A 31 -75.96 36.18 -11.28
CA GLN A 31 -76.61 37.33 -10.64
C GLN A 31 -76.24 38.66 -11.31
N GLN A 32 -75.02 38.82 -11.83
CA GLN A 32 -74.59 40.00 -12.59
C GLN A 32 -75.19 40.05 -14.00
N LEU A 33 -75.38 38.89 -14.67
CA LEU A 33 -76.03 38.78 -15.97
C LEU A 33 -77.55 38.92 -15.88
N GLU A 34 -78.16 38.46 -14.80
CA GLU A 34 -79.59 38.63 -14.53
C GLU A 34 -79.94 39.97 -13.88
N GLY A 35 -78.94 40.70 -13.36
CA GLY A 35 -79.09 41.94 -12.59
C GLY A 35 -79.58 41.68 -11.16
N GLU A 36 -78.84 42.16 -10.15
CA GLU A 36 -79.26 42.10 -8.72
C GLU A 36 -80.59 42.84 -8.45
N ILE A 37 -80.95 43.77 -9.35
CA ILE A 37 -82.13 44.62 -9.25
C ILE A 37 -82.84 44.53 -10.60
N LYS A 38 -84.01 43.89 -10.61
CA LYS A 38 -84.87 43.75 -11.80
C LYS A 38 -86.01 44.75 -11.73
N LEU A 39 -86.19 45.52 -12.80
CA LEU A 39 -87.35 46.38 -12.97
C LEU A 39 -88.60 45.52 -13.10
N GLU A 40 -89.63 45.82 -12.31
CA GLU A 40 -90.90 45.08 -12.33
C GLU A 40 -91.67 45.39 -13.63
N MET A 41 -91.90 44.41 -14.51
CA MET A 41 -92.56 44.68 -15.80
C MET A 41 -94.09 44.77 -15.64
N PRO A 42 -94.77 45.59 -16.45
CA PRO A 42 -96.22 45.72 -16.37
C PRO A 42 -96.92 44.40 -16.71
N VAL A 43 -97.97 44.07 -15.95
CA VAL A 43 -98.74 42.82 -16.11
C VAL A 43 -99.72 42.88 -17.30
N ILE A 44 -100.00 44.08 -17.81
CA ILE A 44 -100.92 44.34 -18.91
C ILE A 44 -100.22 44.08 -20.26
N SER A 45 -100.92 43.47 -21.24
CA SER A 45 -100.39 43.28 -22.59
C SER A 45 -100.14 44.63 -23.27
N MET A 46 -98.90 44.82 -23.72
CA MET A 46 -98.40 46.04 -24.36
C MET A 46 -98.55 46.00 -25.89
N ASP A 47 -99.43 45.16 -26.44
CA ASP A 47 -99.58 44.97 -27.90
C ASP A 47 -100.41 46.09 -28.57
N ARG A 48 -101.18 46.86 -27.78
CA ARG A 48 -102.00 47.98 -28.27
C ARG A 48 -101.15 49.21 -28.63
N GLU A 49 -101.71 50.12 -29.41
CA GLU A 49 -101.04 51.38 -29.78
C GLU A 49 -100.95 52.34 -28.59
N VAL A 50 -99.93 53.22 -28.59
CA VAL A 50 -99.61 54.12 -27.46
C VAL A 50 -100.78 55.05 -27.11
N TRP A 51 -101.45 55.61 -28.11
CA TRP A 51 -102.57 56.53 -27.93
C TRP A 51 -103.83 55.83 -27.39
N GLU A 52 -104.05 54.55 -27.73
CA GLU A 52 -105.19 53.77 -27.21
C GLU A 52 -105.00 53.47 -25.72
N MET A 53 -103.77 53.13 -25.32
CA MET A 53 -103.46 52.86 -23.92
C MET A 53 -103.44 54.13 -23.08
N ALA A 54 -103.05 55.27 -23.64
CA ALA A 54 -103.06 56.56 -22.94
C ALA A 54 -104.50 57.09 -22.67
N ALA A 55 -105.49 56.65 -23.45
CA ALA A 55 -106.89 57.01 -23.26
C ALA A 55 -107.64 56.10 -22.26
N ASP A 56 -107.06 54.95 -21.89
CA ASP A 56 -107.63 53.97 -20.96
C ASP A 56 -107.14 54.23 -19.53
N SER A 57 -108.03 54.77 -18.69
CA SER A 57 -107.69 55.17 -17.31
C SER A 57 -107.16 54.02 -16.46
N ASP A 58 -107.72 52.81 -16.58
CA ASP A 58 -107.30 51.65 -15.77
C ASP A 58 -105.91 51.14 -16.20
N ALA A 59 -105.63 51.21 -17.51
CA ALA A 59 -104.33 50.86 -18.07
C ALA A 59 -103.26 51.90 -17.68
N VAL A 60 -103.57 53.20 -17.76
CA VAL A 60 -102.68 54.29 -17.32
C VAL A 60 -102.38 54.14 -15.82
N ASP A 61 -103.37 53.96 -14.96
CA ASP A 61 -103.18 53.81 -13.50
C ASP A 61 -102.23 52.64 -13.16
N SER A 62 -102.39 51.51 -13.85
CA SER A 62 -101.53 50.33 -13.67
C SER A 62 -100.10 50.56 -14.15
N LEU A 63 -99.93 51.26 -15.28
CA LEU A 63 -98.60 51.64 -15.79
C LEU A 63 -97.94 52.73 -14.92
N GLU A 64 -98.72 53.63 -14.34
CA GLU A 64 -98.26 54.63 -13.37
C GLU A 64 -97.71 53.96 -12.09
N GLN A 65 -98.42 52.96 -11.55
CA GLN A 65 -97.91 52.16 -10.42
C GLN A 65 -96.60 51.43 -10.77
N CYS A 66 -96.52 50.87 -11.97
CA CYS A 66 -95.29 50.24 -12.48
C CYS A 66 -94.12 51.24 -12.52
N VAL A 67 -94.36 52.47 -12.98
CA VAL A 67 -93.36 53.55 -13.01
C VAL A 67 -92.96 54.02 -11.61
N ILE A 68 -93.90 54.10 -10.65
CA ILE A 68 -93.60 54.41 -9.24
C ILE A 68 -92.67 53.34 -8.64
N ASN A 69 -92.93 52.06 -8.92
CA ASN A 69 -92.07 50.96 -8.48
C ASN A 69 -90.68 51.05 -9.11
N TRP A 70 -90.57 51.36 -10.42
CA TRP A 70 -89.28 51.60 -11.06
C TRP A 70 -88.51 52.75 -10.43
N LEU A 71 -89.19 53.85 -10.13
CA LEU A 71 -88.57 55.00 -9.48
C LEU A 71 -87.97 54.60 -8.12
N SER A 72 -88.74 53.88 -7.29
CA SER A 72 -88.26 53.36 -6.00
C SER A 72 -87.09 52.40 -6.16
N GLN A 73 -87.18 51.44 -7.09
CA GLN A 73 -86.14 50.44 -7.33
C GLN A 73 -84.83 51.08 -7.82
N ILE A 74 -84.90 52.01 -8.77
CA ILE A 74 -83.72 52.69 -9.32
C ILE A 74 -83.11 53.64 -8.28
N SER A 75 -83.92 54.42 -7.56
CA SER A 75 -83.42 55.31 -6.51
C SER A 75 -82.76 54.53 -5.36
N SER A 76 -83.37 53.43 -4.91
CA SER A 76 -82.78 52.55 -3.88
C SER A 76 -81.48 51.89 -4.37
N ALA A 77 -81.40 51.51 -5.65
CA ALA A 77 -80.19 50.96 -6.25
C ALA A 77 -79.04 51.97 -6.25
N ILE A 78 -79.33 53.21 -6.68
CA ILE A 78 -78.37 54.31 -6.72
C ILE A 78 -77.88 54.64 -5.30
N GLU A 79 -78.79 54.78 -4.34
CA GLU A 79 -78.44 55.08 -2.94
C GLU A 79 -77.59 53.96 -2.32
N GLY A 80 -77.96 52.69 -2.56
CA GLY A 80 -77.21 51.53 -2.09
C GLY A 80 -75.77 51.51 -2.63
N GLN A 81 -75.58 51.81 -3.92
CA GLN A 81 -74.25 51.85 -4.55
C GLN A 81 -73.44 53.08 -4.11
N LEU A 82 -74.07 54.20 -3.77
CA LEU A 82 -73.40 55.39 -3.23
C LEU A 82 -72.84 55.17 -1.82
N LYS A 83 -73.48 54.33 -1.00
CA LYS A 83 -73.03 54.00 0.37
C LYS A 83 -71.88 52.98 0.41
N LYS A 84 -71.66 52.20 -0.66
CA LYS A 84 -70.59 51.19 -0.70
C LYS A 84 -69.20 51.84 -0.71
N THR A 85 -68.24 51.20 -0.04
CA THR A 85 -66.82 51.56 -0.05
C THR A 85 -65.97 50.36 -0.48
N PRO A 86 -64.72 50.58 -0.97
CA PRO A 86 -63.90 49.49 -1.46
C PRO A 86 -63.48 48.54 -0.33
N GLN A 87 -63.71 47.24 -0.52
CA GLN A 87 -63.45 46.19 0.47
C GLN A 87 -61.98 45.73 0.43
N GLY A 88 -61.22 46.03 1.47
CA GLY A 88 -59.78 45.72 1.58
C GLY A 88 -58.93 46.98 1.71
N LYS A 89 -57.63 46.85 2.02
CA LYS A 89 -56.70 48.00 2.21
C LYS A 89 -55.74 48.24 1.05
N GLY A 90 -55.55 47.24 0.17
CA GLY A 90 -54.69 47.36 -1.01
C GLY A 90 -55.37 48.06 -2.20
N PRO A 91 -54.62 48.34 -3.28
CA PRO A 91 -55.11 49.08 -4.44
C PRO A 91 -56.01 48.25 -5.38
N LEU A 92 -55.88 46.92 -5.39
CA LEU A 92 -56.78 46.04 -6.17
C LEU A 92 -58.24 46.11 -5.71
N ALA A 93 -58.47 46.39 -4.43
CA ALA A 93 -59.81 46.58 -3.88
C ALA A 93 -60.55 47.76 -4.53
N GLU A 94 -59.83 48.81 -4.95
CA GLU A 94 -60.41 49.97 -5.65
C GLU A 94 -60.92 49.57 -7.03
N ILE A 95 -60.16 48.75 -7.76
CA ILE A 95 -60.55 48.27 -9.10
C ILE A 95 -61.82 47.41 -9.00
N GLU A 96 -61.83 46.48 -8.04
CA GLU A 96 -62.94 45.57 -7.85
C GLU A 96 -64.22 46.30 -7.40
N PHE A 97 -64.07 47.34 -6.59
CA PHE A 97 -65.18 48.24 -6.23
C PHE A 97 -65.80 48.91 -7.45
N TRP A 98 -64.98 49.50 -8.34
CA TRP A 98 -65.49 50.14 -9.55
C TRP A 98 -66.08 49.14 -10.55
N ARG A 99 -65.52 47.91 -10.65
CA ARG A 99 -66.09 46.84 -11.48
C ARG A 99 -67.48 46.43 -11.02
N GLU A 100 -67.67 46.23 -9.71
CA GLU A 100 -68.99 45.87 -9.15
C GLU A 100 -70.02 46.98 -9.38
N ARG A 101 -69.60 48.24 -9.20
CA ARG A 101 -70.43 49.42 -9.42
C ARG A 101 -70.84 49.57 -10.89
N THR A 102 -69.89 49.36 -11.82
CA THR A 102 -70.16 49.35 -13.26
C THR A 102 -71.10 48.22 -13.65
N ALA A 103 -70.89 47.01 -13.14
CA ALA A 103 -71.78 45.87 -13.43
C ALA A 103 -73.22 46.19 -13.00
N THR A 104 -73.40 46.75 -11.80
CA THR A 104 -74.74 47.10 -11.27
C THR A 104 -75.42 48.18 -12.11
N PHE A 105 -74.74 49.32 -12.34
CA PHE A 105 -75.36 50.43 -13.09
C PHE A 105 -75.54 50.12 -14.57
N SER A 106 -74.65 49.34 -15.19
CA SER A 106 -74.82 48.92 -16.59
C SER A 106 -76.01 47.98 -16.75
N ALA A 107 -76.17 47.01 -15.85
CA ALA A 107 -77.32 46.10 -15.87
C ALA A 107 -78.65 46.86 -15.71
N LEU A 108 -78.73 47.81 -14.78
CA LEU A 108 -79.91 48.66 -14.59
C LEU A 108 -80.17 49.58 -15.78
N HIS A 109 -79.13 50.20 -16.34
CA HIS A 109 -79.27 51.07 -17.49
C HIS A 109 -79.78 50.30 -18.72
N GLU A 110 -79.25 49.11 -19.00
CA GLU A 110 -79.73 48.29 -20.12
C GLU A 110 -81.20 47.85 -19.93
N GLN A 111 -81.64 47.56 -18.70
CA GLN A 111 -83.05 47.28 -18.41
C GLN A 111 -83.97 48.47 -18.77
N THR A 112 -83.55 49.71 -18.50
CA THR A 112 -84.34 50.91 -18.89
C THR A 112 -84.45 51.11 -20.40
N ARG A 113 -83.60 50.44 -21.19
CA ARG A 113 -83.58 50.54 -22.65
C ARG A 113 -84.42 49.46 -23.34
N LEU A 114 -84.98 48.51 -22.58
CA LEU A 114 -85.85 47.47 -23.09
C LEU A 114 -87.04 48.08 -23.86
N PRO A 115 -87.48 47.48 -24.98
CA PRO A 115 -88.57 48.04 -25.79
C PRO A 115 -89.87 48.25 -25.00
N ILE A 116 -90.17 47.33 -24.08
CA ILE A 116 -91.35 47.40 -23.21
C ILE A 116 -91.28 48.64 -22.32
N VAL A 117 -90.14 48.87 -21.65
CA VAL A 117 -89.95 50.02 -20.75
C VAL A 117 -90.05 51.35 -21.50
N LYS A 118 -89.47 51.44 -22.70
CA LYS A 118 -89.62 52.64 -23.56
C LYS A 118 -91.07 52.89 -23.96
N LYS A 119 -91.80 51.84 -24.35
CA LYS A 119 -93.21 51.95 -24.72
C LYS A 119 -94.08 52.42 -23.54
N VAL A 120 -93.81 51.92 -22.33
CA VAL A 120 -94.49 52.42 -21.11
C VAL A 120 -94.23 53.91 -20.89
N ILE A 121 -92.98 54.36 -21.02
CA ILE A 121 -92.61 55.77 -20.87
C ILE A 121 -93.32 56.65 -21.94
N GLU A 122 -93.46 56.16 -23.17
CA GLU A 122 -94.20 56.85 -24.24
C GLU A 122 -95.70 56.96 -23.95
N VAL A 123 -96.33 55.90 -23.42
CA VAL A 123 -97.76 55.93 -23.02
C VAL A 123 -98.00 56.93 -21.90
N ILE A 124 -97.16 56.90 -20.85
CA ILE A 124 -97.26 57.83 -19.72
C ILE A 124 -97.02 59.28 -20.17
N LYS A 125 -96.25 59.48 -21.26
CA LYS A 125 -96.00 60.80 -21.84
C LYS A 125 -97.20 61.32 -22.63
N GLU A 126 -97.83 60.44 -23.40
CA GLU A 126 -99.03 60.79 -24.16
C GLU A 126 -100.23 61.05 -23.23
N ALA A 127 -100.28 60.36 -22.08
CA ALA A 127 -101.29 60.57 -21.03
C ALA A 127 -101.08 61.84 -20.18
N ASP A 128 -100.05 62.65 -20.47
CA ASP A 128 -99.67 63.88 -19.75
C ASP A 128 -99.50 63.70 -18.22
N SER A 129 -98.97 62.54 -17.81
CA SER A 129 -98.76 62.21 -16.40
C SER A 129 -97.58 62.97 -15.78
N MET A 130 -97.79 63.51 -14.58
CA MET A 130 -96.77 64.21 -13.80
C MET A 130 -95.64 63.28 -13.33
N LEU A 131 -95.81 61.95 -13.40
CA LEU A 131 -94.79 60.99 -12.95
C LEU A 131 -93.51 61.02 -13.82
N LEU A 132 -93.61 61.42 -15.09
CA LEU A 132 -92.44 61.57 -15.95
C LEU A 132 -91.49 62.67 -15.47
N ALA A 133 -92.03 63.74 -14.88
CA ALA A 133 -91.23 64.81 -14.30
C ALA A 133 -90.35 64.30 -13.14
N ASN A 134 -90.78 63.25 -12.45
CA ASN A 134 -90.05 62.61 -11.36
C ASN A 134 -89.14 61.46 -11.83
N LEU A 135 -89.53 60.70 -12.85
CA LEU A 135 -88.75 59.57 -13.37
C LEU A 135 -87.54 60.01 -14.21
N GLN A 136 -87.70 61.03 -15.06
CA GLN A 136 -86.65 61.47 -15.99
C GLN A 136 -85.36 61.92 -15.28
N PRO A 137 -85.38 62.66 -14.15
CA PRO A 137 -84.19 62.97 -13.37
C PRO A 137 -83.44 61.72 -12.88
N VAL A 138 -84.16 60.71 -12.36
CA VAL A 138 -83.58 59.47 -11.83
C VAL A 138 -82.93 58.64 -12.94
N LEU A 139 -83.54 58.57 -14.12
CA LEU A 139 -82.95 57.92 -15.30
C LEU A 139 -81.69 58.64 -15.80
N ASN A 140 -81.70 59.98 -15.79
CA ASN A 140 -80.53 60.79 -16.15
C ASN A 140 -79.38 60.61 -15.14
N GLU A 141 -79.69 60.53 -13.84
CA GLU A 141 -78.71 60.21 -12.80
C GLU A 141 -78.13 58.80 -12.96
N LEU A 142 -78.98 57.80 -13.22
CA LEU A 142 -78.53 56.43 -13.50
C LEU A 142 -77.56 56.39 -14.69
N TYR A 143 -77.91 57.06 -15.80
CA TYR A 143 -77.04 57.15 -16.98
C TYR A 143 -75.70 57.83 -16.65
N LYS A 144 -75.74 58.94 -15.90
CA LYS A 144 -74.53 59.65 -15.47
C LYS A 144 -73.61 58.75 -14.63
N PHE A 145 -74.15 58.03 -13.65
CA PHE A 145 -73.37 57.12 -12.81
C PHE A 145 -72.87 55.89 -13.57
N HIS A 146 -73.64 55.39 -14.52
CA HIS A 146 -73.20 54.31 -15.43
C HIS A 146 -71.99 54.75 -16.26
N VAL A 147 -72.06 55.91 -16.91
CA VAL A 147 -70.96 56.45 -17.73
C VAL A 147 -69.72 56.71 -16.87
N GLU A 148 -69.89 57.31 -15.69
CA GLU A 148 -68.80 57.55 -14.74
C GLU A 148 -68.12 56.24 -14.32
N ALA A 149 -68.90 55.25 -13.88
CA ALA A 149 -68.35 53.98 -13.40
C ALA A 149 -67.62 53.22 -14.52
N SER A 150 -68.22 53.17 -15.72
CA SER A 150 -67.63 52.52 -16.90
C SER A 150 -66.29 53.16 -17.31
N ASP A 151 -66.22 54.49 -17.31
CA ASP A 151 -64.98 55.21 -17.63
C ASP A 151 -63.91 55.00 -16.56
N ASN A 152 -64.28 55.04 -15.28
CA ASN A 152 -63.35 54.76 -14.16
C ASN A 152 -62.77 53.34 -14.24
N VAL A 153 -63.59 52.32 -14.52
CA VAL A 153 -63.10 50.94 -14.72
C VAL A 153 -62.12 50.86 -15.88
N ARG A 154 -62.40 51.54 -17.00
CA ARG A 154 -61.52 51.56 -18.18
C ARG A 154 -60.13 52.10 -17.82
N PHE A 155 -60.06 53.24 -17.13
CA PHE A 155 -58.78 53.84 -16.74
C PHE A 155 -58.07 53.03 -15.65
N LEU A 156 -58.77 52.56 -14.62
CA LEU A 156 -58.16 51.75 -13.56
C LEU A 156 -57.65 50.39 -14.06
N SER A 157 -58.30 49.81 -15.08
CA SER A 157 -57.82 48.56 -15.69
C SER A 157 -56.44 48.72 -16.35
N THR A 158 -56.03 49.94 -16.73
CA THR A 158 -54.69 50.18 -17.30
C THR A 158 -53.55 50.01 -16.29
N VAL A 159 -53.83 50.15 -14.99
CA VAL A 159 -52.85 50.03 -13.90
C VAL A 159 -52.98 48.74 -13.10
N GLU A 160 -53.98 47.91 -13.40
CA GLU A 160 -54.26 46.66 -12.67
C GLU A 160 -53.05 45.71 -12.65
N ARG A 161 -52.34 45.59 -13.78
CA ARG A 161 -51.14 44.75 -13.86
C ARG A 161 -50.06 45.22 -12.88
N HIS A 162 -49.85 46.53 -12.76
CA HIS A 162 -48.88 47.09 -11.81
C HIS A 162 -49.28 46.78 -10.37
N PHE A 163 -50.58 46.89 -10.03
CA PHE A 163 -51.06 46.55 -8.69
C PHE A 163 -50.95 45.06 -8.37
N LYS A 164 -51.14 44.17 -9.37
CA LYS A 164 -50.88 42.73 -9.23
C LYS A 164 -49.40 42.45 -8.98
N ASN A 165 -48.50 43.14 -9.67
CA ASN A 165 -47.06 43.03 -9.43
C ASN A 165 -46.66 43.49 -8.03
N LEU A 166 -47.27 44.56 -7.49
CA LEU A 166 -47.03 45.01 -6.12
C LEU A 166 -47.50 43.97 -5.07
N THR A 167 -48.69 43.41 -5.28
CA THR A 167 -49.34 42.51 -4.31
C THR A 167 -48.75 41.10 -4.34
N HIS A 168 -48.49 40.57 -5.54
CA HIS A 168 -48.11 39.16 -5.76
C HIS A 168 -46.71 38.96 -6.34
N GLY A 169 -45.92 40.03 -6.53
CA GLY A 169 -44.57 39.93 -7.07
C GLY A 169 -43.64 39.11 -6.15
N VAL A 170 -42.87 38.19 -6.73
CA VAL A 170 -42.03 37.22 -6.00
C VAL A 170 -40.92 37.91 -5.17
N GLY A 171 -40.36 39.02 -5.65
CA GLY A 171 -39.27 39.75 -5.00
C GLY A 171 -39.35 41.27 -5.18
N PHE A 172 -38.48 42.01 -4.48
CA PHE A 172 -38.45 43.48 -4.55
C PHE A 172 -37.97 44.00 -5.91
N ASN A 173 -37.17 43.24 -6.65
CA ASN A 173 -36.75 43.59 -8.02
C ASN A 173 -37.95 43.90 -8.94
N ILE A 174 -38.99 43.06 -8.91
CA ILE A 174 -40.22 43.26 -9.71
C ILE A 174 -40.91 44.56 -9.28
N ILE A 175 -40.93 44.84 -7.97
CA ILE A 175 -41.54 46.06 -7.42
C ILE A 175 -40.75 47.30 -7.85
N LEU A 176 -39.42 47.26 -7.72
CA LEU A 176 -38.52 48.35 -8.10
C LEU A 176 -38.69 48.74 -9.57
N GLU A 177 -38.84 47.76 -10.48
CA GLU A 177 -39.12 48.02 -11.90
C GLU A 177 -40.55 48.53 -12.14
N THR A 178 -41.52 48.04 -11.35
CA THR A 178 -42.94 48.38 -11.50
C THR A 178 -43.23 49.80 -11.03
N LEU A 179 -42.59 50.31 -9.97
CA LEU A 179 -42.92 51.60 -9.34
C LEU A 179 -42.83 52.81 -10.30
N PRO A 180 -41.75 53.02 -11.07
CA PRO A 180 -41.67 54.15 -12.01
C PRO A 180 -42.69 54.05 -13.15
N SER A 181 -42.91 52.84 -13.67
CA SER A 181 -43.89 52.57 -14.72
C SER A 181 -45.32 52.81 -14.23
N MET A 182 -45.64 52.33 -13.03
CA MET A 182 -46.92 52.52 -12.37
C MET A 182 -47.21 54.01 -12.11
N MET A 183 -46.25 54.74 -11.57
CA MET A 183 -46.42 56.18 -11.29
C MET A 183 -46.65 56.96 -12.60
N SER A 184 -45.99 56.56 -13.69
CA SER A 184 -46.22 57.15 -15.01
C SER A 184 -47.60 56.81 -15.58
N ALA A 185 -48.10 55.58 -15.37
CA ALA A 185 -49.44 55.18 -15.77
C ALA A 185 -50.52 55.93 -14.95
N LEU A 186 -50.31 56.11 -13.64
CA LEU A 186 -51.19 56.92 -12.79
C LEU A 186 -51.22 58.40 -13.22
N ARG A 187 -50.08 58.96 -13.67
CA ARG A 187 -50.05 60.28 -14.32
C ARG A 187 -50.96 60.32 -15.55
N MET A 188 -50.93 59.30 -16.41
CA MET A 188 -51.80 59.28 -17.59
C MET A 188 -53.28 59.20 -17.21
N VAL A 189 -53.62 58.41 -16.19
CA VAL A 189 -54.99 58.37 -15.64
C VAL A 189 -55.42 59.74 -15.12
N TRP A 190 -54.55 60.46 -14.41
CA TRP A 190 -54.82 61.80 -13.89
C TRP A 190 -55.04 62.85 -14.97
N ILE A 191 -54.28 62.80 -16.06
CA ILE A 191 -54.37 63.78 -17.15
C ILE A 191 -55.59 63.51 -18.04
N ILE A 192 -55.89 62.24 -18.32
CA ILE A 192 -56.85 61.86 -19.38
C ILE A 192 -58.24 61.55 -18.81
N SER A 193 -58.35 61.00 -17.60
CA SER A 193 -59.65 60.62 -17.04
C SER A 193 -60.49 61.85 -16.73
N ARG A 194 -61.78 61.81 -17.11
CA ARG A 194 -62.74 62.90 -16.85
C ARG A 194 -63.31 62.85 -15.44
N HIS A 195 -63.28 61.68 -14.82
CA HIS A 195 -63.96 61.40 -13.56
C HIS A 195 -62.99 61.01 -12.43
N TYR A 196 -61.83 60.42 -12.77
CA TYR A 196 -60.82 59.98 -11.81
C TYR A 196 -59.71 61.00 -11.54
N ASN A 197 -59.71 62.14 -12.23
CA ASN A 197 -58.75 63.25 -12.08
C ASN A 197 -59.05 64.16 -10.87
N LYS A 198 -59.64 63.61 -9.79
CA LYS A 198 -60.03 64.35 -8.59
C LYS A 198 -59.26 63.85 -7.38
N ASP A 199 -58.88 64.77 -6.50
CA ASP A 199 -58.18 64.47 -5.24
C ASP A 199 -58.93 63.44 -4.37
N GLU A 200 -60.25 63.55 -4.32
CA GLU A 200 -61.15 62.64 -3.59
C GLU A 200 -61.02 61.17 -4.00
N ARG A 201 -60.52 60.88 -5.21
CA ARG A 201 -60.35 59.53 -5.77
C ARG A 201 -58.88 59.11 -5.85
N MET A 202 -58.01 60.02 -6.30
CA MET A 202 -56.59 59.70 -6.49
C MET A 202 -55.85 59.58 -5.15
N ILE A 203 -56.16 60.41 -4.15
CA ILE A 203 -55.48 60.35 -2.84
C ILE A 203 -55.74 59.01 -2.13
N PRO A 204 -56.99 58.53 -1.96
CA PRO A 204 -57.23 57.23 -1.34
C PRO A 204 -56.57 56.07 -2.09
N LEU A 205 -56.50 56.12 -3.43
CA LEU A 205 -55.78 55.11 -4.22
C LEU A 205 -54.27 55.13 -3.93
N MET A 206 -53.66 56.31 -3.89
CA MET A 206 -52.24 56.47 -3.55
C MET A 206 -51.92 56.01 -2.12
N GLU A 207 -52.83 56.21 -1.17
CA GLU A 207 -52.70 55.67 0.19
C GLU A 207 -52.77 54.14 0.21
N ARG A 208 -53.68 53.54 -0.56
CA ARG A 208 -53.79 52.08 -0.70
C ARG A 208 -52.51 51.49 -1.29
N ILE A 209 -51.89 52.17 -2.27
CA ILE A 209 -50.59 51.78 -2.83
C ILE A 209 -49.48 51.88 -1.78
N ALA A 210 -49.39 53.01 -1.07
CA ALA A 210 -48.40 53.19 0.00
C ALA A 210 -48.56 52.13 1.11
N TRP A 211 -49.80 51.77 1.44
CA TRP A 211 -50.10 50.69 2.39
C TRP A 211 -49.60 49.33 1.90
N GLU A 212 -49.84 48.98 0.63
CA GLU A 212 -49.38 47.71 0.06
C GLU A 212 -47.85 47.61 0.02
N ILE A 213 -47.16 48.70 -0.34
CA ILE A 213 -45.68 48.76 -0.35
C ILE A 213 -45.14 48.58 1.08
N ALA A 214 -45.70 49.28 2.06
CA ALA A 214 -45.33 49.14 3.46
C ALA A 214 -45.57 47.70 3.97
N GLU A 215 -46.73 47.13 3.68
CA GLU A 215 -47.09 45.77 4.07
C GLU A 215 -46.14 44.73 3.46
N ARG A 216 -45.75 44.91 2.19
CA ARG A 216 -44.76 44.05 1.54
C ARG A 216 -43.40 44.08 2.25
N VAL A 217 -42.94 45.26 2.65
CA VAL A 217 -41.68 45.41 3.41
C VAL A 217 -41.76 44.72 4.76
N CYS A 218 -42.83 44.91 5.53
CA CYS A 218 -43.03 44.24 6.82
C CYS A 218 -43.00 42.70 6.69
N ARG A 219 -43.57 42.14 5.62
CA ARG A 219 -43.59 40.69 5.41
C ARG A 219 -42.25 40.11 5.01
N VAL A 220 -41.47 40.81 4.19
CA VAL A 220 -40.18 40.31 3.68
C VAL A 220 -39.06 40.54 4.70
N VAL A 221 -39.06 41.67 5.40
CA VAL A 221 -38.05 42.01 6.42
C VAL A 221 -38.57 41.62 7.80
N ASN A 222 -38.52 40.33 8.13
CA ASN A 222 -38.94 39.84 9.45
C ASN A 222 -37.73 39.67 10.38
N LEU A 223 -37.62 40.52 11.42
CA LEU A 223 -36.45 40.53 12.31
C LEU A 223 -36.21 39.19 13.05
N ARG A 224 -37.25 38.38 13.28
CA ARG A 224 -37.11 37.08 13.97
C ARG A 224 -36.39 36.01 13.14
N THR A 225 -36.37 36.20 11.82
CA THR A 225 -35.76 35.27 10.87
C THR A 225 -34.61 35.91 10.10
N LEU A 226 -34.57 37.24 9.99
CA LEU A 226 -33.57 38.00 9.23
C LEU A 226 -32.14 37.64 9.62
N PHE A 227 -31.86 37.56 10.92
CA PHE A 227 -30.52 37.27 11.44
C PHE A 227 -30.14 35.79 11.40
N LYS A 228 -31.09 34.89 11.10
CA LYS A 228 -30.85 33.44 10.93
C LYS A 228 -30.49 33.06 9.50
N GLU A 229 -30.75 33.95 8.55
CA GLU A 229 -30.37 33.79 7.15
C GLU A 229 -28.88 34.10 6.94
N SER A 230 -28.36 33.86 5.73
CA SER A 230 -26.99 34.27 5.40
C SER A 230 -26.88 35.81 5.41
N ARG A 231 -25.79 36.33 5.98
CA ARG A 231 -25.55 37.77 6.16
C ARG A 231 -25.70 38.56 4.85
N ALA A 232 -25.13 38.04 3.75
CA ALA A 232 -25.25 38.65 2.42
C ALA A 232 -26.70 38.69 1.91
N SER A 233 -27.49 37.63 2.15
CA SER A 233 -28.90 37.59 1.75
C SER A 233 -29.74 38.57 2.59
N ALA A 234 -29.51 38.59 3.91
CA ALA A 234 -30.18 39.51 4.83
C ALA A 234 -29.89 40.98 4.48
N GLN A 235 -28.62 41.34 4.22
CA GLN A 235 -28.23 42.69 3.81
C GLN A 235 -28.89 43.09 2.48
N THR A 236 -28.89 42.19 1.49
CA THR A 236 -29.52 42.44 0.18
C THR A 236 -31.02 42.68 0.35
N LYS A 237 -31.72 41.84 1.11
CA LYS A 237 -33.18 41.99 1.37
C LYS A 237 -33.50 43.33 2.02
N VAL A 238 -32.75 43.73 3.05
CA VAL A 238 -32.96 45.01 3.75
C VAL A 238 -32.63 46.20 2.85
N ALA A 239 -31.56 46.11 2.05
CA ALA A 239 -31.17 47.15 1.09
C ALA A 239 -32.22 47.32 -0.02
N GLU A 240 -32.76 46.23 -0.57
CA GLU A 240 -33.83 46.25 -1.56
C GLU A 240 -35.15 46.79 -0.98
N ALA A 241 -35.48 46.41 0.26
CA ALA A 241 -36.64 46.94 0.97
C ALA A 241 -36.54 48.46 1.18
N LYS A 242 -35.39 48.94 1.66
CA LYS A 242 -35.10 50.38 1.79
C LYS A 242 -35.20 51.08 0.44
N SER A 243 -34.58 50.50 -0.60
CA SER A 243 -34.59 51.05 -1.96
C SER A 243 -36.01 51.16 -2.51
N THR A 244 -36.87 50.18 -2.22
CA THR A 244 -38.29 50.18 -2.63
C THR A 244 -39.06 51.34 -2.00
N LEU A 245 -38.89 51.55 -0.69
CA LEU A 245 -39.54 52.64 0.04
C LEU A 245 -39.08 54.03 -0.45
N LEU A 246 -37.77 54.19 -0.70
CA LEU A 246 -37.21 55.43 -1.23
C LEU A 246 -37.62 55.67 -2.68
N LEU A 247 -37.66 54.62 -3.51
CA LEU A 247 -38.03 54.72 -4.91
C LEU A 247 -39.52 55.07 -5.08
N TRP A 248 -40.40 54.60 -4.19
CA TRP A 248 -41.81 55.02 -4.15
C TRP A 248 -41.93 56.55 -4.04
N LYS A 249 -41.27 57.13 -3.03
CA LYS A 249 -41.25 58.57 -2.80
C LYS A 249 -40.58 59.32 -3.93
N LYS A 250 -39.42 58.84 -4.41
CA LYS A 250 -38.70 59.44 -5.54
C LYS A 250 -39.55 59.47 -6.81
N SER A 251 -40.17 58.35 -7.17
CA SER A 251 -40.99 58.24 -8.38
C SER A 251 -42.16 59.23 -8.35
N TYR A 252 -42.75 59.47 -7.18
CA TYR A 252 -43.80 60.47 -7.00
C TYR A 252 -43.29 61.89 -7.31
N PHE A 253 -42.15 62.27 -6.72
CA PHE A 253 -41.56 63.59 -6.95
C PHE A 253 -41.05 63.78 -8.39
N ASP A 254 -40.51 62.72 -9.01
CA ASP A 254 -40.08 62.75 -10.41
C ASP A 254 -41.28 63.01 -11.35
N VAL A 255 -42.42 62.36 -11.07
CA VAL A 255 -43.67 62.59 -11.84
C VAL A 255 -44.25 63.98 -11.57
N ARG A 256 -44.25 64.43 -10.31
CA ARG A 256 -44.65 65.80 -9.94
C ARG A 256 -43.84 66.86 -10.70
N ALA A 257 -42.52 66.72 -10.71
CA ALA A 257 -41.64 67.63 -11.43
C ALA A 257 -41.91 67.66 -12.95
N LYS A 258 -42.21 66.49 -13.55
CA LYS A 258 -42.59 66.41 -14.98
C LYS A 258 -43.92 67.12 -15.28
N ILE A 259 -44.90 67.05 -14.37
CA ILE A 259 -46.20 67.72 -14.51
C ILE A 259 -46.04 69.23 -14.30
N GLU A 260 -45.26 69.66 -13.31
CA GLU A 260 -44.96 71.09 -13.09
C GLU A 260 -44.20 71.70 -14.28
N ALA A 261 -43.26 70.96 -14.88
CA ALA A 261 -42.52 71.41 -16.05
C ALA A 261 -43.37 71.50 -17.33
N SER A 262 -44.45 70.72 -17.45
CA SER A 262 -45.33 70.77 -18.63
C SER A 262 -46.24 72.01 -18.62
N GLY A 263 -46.56 72.55 -17.43
CA GLY A 263 -47.31 73.80 -17.22
C GLY A 263 -48.76 73.81 -17.71
N ARG A 264 -49.20 72.77 -18.41
CA ARG A 264 -50.54 72.65 -19.04
C ARG A 264 -51.42 71.57 -18.42
N GLU A 265 -50.86 70.78 -17.51
CA GLU A 265 -51.52 69.62 -16.88
C GLU A 265 -52.06 69.98 -15.48
N PRO A 266 -53.11 69.29 -14.97
CA PRO A 266 -53.65 69.51 -13.64
C PRO A 266 -52.60 69.22 -12.54
N ARG A 267 -52.55 70.08 -11.52
CA ARG A 267 -51.55 70.02 -10.44
C ARG A 267 -51.56 68.67 -9.72
N TRP A 268 -50.38 68.05 -9.58
CA TRP A 268 -50.15 66.76 -8.90
C TRP A 268 -49.50 66.98 -7.53
N GLU A 269 -50.29 67.37 -6.53
CA GLU A 269 -49.83 67.55 -5.14
C GLU A 269 -50.82 66.90 -4.18
N PHE A 270 -50.32 66.00 -3.32
CA PHE A 270 -51.10 65.29 -2.32
C PHE A 270 -50.46 65.45 -0.93
N ASP A 271 -51.22 65.15 0.12
CA ASP A 271 -50.72 65.22 1.49
C ASP A 271 -49.56 64.24 1.71
N ARG A 272 -48.38 64.81 1.95
CA ARG A 272 -47.13 64.07 2.13
C ARG A 272 -47.12 63.20 3.38
N LYS A 273 -47.78 63.63 4.46
CA LYS A 273 -47.83 62.83 5.69
C LYS A 273 -48.62 61.55 5.47
N ARG A 274 -49.77 61.67 4.80
CA ARG A 274 -50.64 60.54 4.45
C ARG A 274 -49.93 59.51 3.57
N LEU A 275 -49.09 59.96 2.63
CA LEU A 275 -48.41 59.07 1.68
C LEU A 275 -47.07 58.52 2.16
N PHE A 276 -46.29 59.29 2.93
CA PHE A 276 -44.87 58.97 3.14
C PHE A 276 -44.45 58.77 4.60
N GLU A 277 -45.22 59.22 5.61
CA GLU A 277 -44.77 59.18 7.01
C GLU A 277 -44.41 57.75 7.46
N ARG A 278 -45.28 56.78 7.16
CA ARG A 278 -45.04 55.36 7.45
C ARG A 278 -43.85 54.82 6.67
N THR A 279 -43.78 55.06 5.35
CA THR A 279 -42.72 54.49 4.52
C THR A 279 -41.35 55.10 4.81
N ASP A 280 -41.29 56.39 5.16
CA ASP A 280 -40.06 57.09 5.55
C ASP A 280 -39.51 56.52 6.87
N TYR A 281 -40.37 56.32 7.88
CA TYR A 281 -39.96 55.69 9.13
C TYR A 281 -39.48 54.25 8.91
N MET A 282 -40.20 53.46 8.11
CA MET A 282 -39.76 52.10 7.78
C MET A 282 -38.41 52.08 7.05
N ALA A 283 -38.13 53.08 6.21
CA ALA A 283 -36.83 53.21 5.55
C ALA A 283 -35.70 53.50 6.55
N THR A 284 -35.96 54.24 7.64
CA THR A 284 -34.98 54.42 8.72
C THR A 284 -34.73 53.13 9.49
N ILE A 285 -35.75 52.31 9.74
CA ILE A 285 -35.58 50.99 10.37
C ILE A 285 -34.76 50.05 9.48
N CYS A 286 -35.05 50.01 8.17
CA CYS A 286 -34.24 49.24 7.25
C CYS A 286 -32.78 49.74 7.20
N GLN A 287 -32.54 51.05 7.34
CA GLN A 287 -31.17 51.55 7.44
C GLN A 287 -30.47 51.05 8.71
N ASP A 288 -31.13 51.15 9.87
CA ASP A 288 -30.59 50.67 11.14
C ASP A 288 -30.26 49.17 11.08
N LEU A 289 -31.16 48.35 10.51
CA LEU A 289 -30.93 46.91 10.34
C LEU A 289 -29.77 46.61 9.38
N TYR A 290 -29.62 47.39 8.31
CA TYR A 290 -28.48 47.26 7.41
C TYR A 290 -27.17 47.58 8.14
N ASP A 291 -27.14 48.65 8.94
CA ASP A 291 -25.98 49.04 9.71
C ASP A 291 -25.60 47.98 10.77
N VAL A 292 -26.58 47.35 11.42
CA VAL A 292 -26.37 46.21 12.33
C VAL A 292 -25.71 45.04 11.61
N LEU A 293 -26.26 44.63 10.47
CA LEU A 293 -25.71 43.54 9.66
C LEU A 293 -24.29 43.87 9.14
N GLN A 294 -24.03 45.12 8.80
CA GLN A 294 -22.72 45.60 8.37
C GLN A 294 -21.70 45.52 9.53
N VAL A 295 -22.06 45.97 10.73
CA VAL A 295 -21.19 45.88 11.92
C VAL A 295 -20.81 44.43 12.23
N ILE A 296 -21.78 43.51 12.15
CA ILE A 296 -21.51 42.08 12.35
C ILE A 296 -20.53 41.57 11.30
N GLU A 297 -20.74 41.89 10.02
CA GLU A 297 -19.83 41.49 8.94
C GLU A 297 -18.41 42.05 9.15
N GLU A 298 -18.28 43.31 9.56
CA GLU A 298 -16.99 43.94 9.86
C GLU A 298 -16.25 43.21 11.00
N PHE A 299 -16.94 42.78 12.05
CA PHE A 299 -16.32 41.95 13.11
C PHE A 299 -15.90 40.57 12.61
N TYR A 300 -16.72 39.91 11.79
CA TYR A 300 -16.39 38.61 11.21
C TYR A 300 -15.21 38.68 10.23
N ASN A 301 -15.09 39.77 9.49
CA ASN A 301 -13.93 40.04 8.64
C ASN A 301 -12.65 40.14 9.48
N ILE A 302 -12.71 40.81 10.64
CA ILE A 302 -11.58 40.97 11.58
C ILE A 302 -11.22 39.65 12.27
N PHE A 303 -12.20 38.95 12.82
CA PHE A 303 -12.04 37.69 13.55
C PHE A 303 -12.12 36.45 12.66
N GLY A 304 -11.73 36.60 11.40
CA GLY A 304 -11.71 35.53 10.42
C GLY A 304 -10.62 34.47 10.67
N PRO A 305 -10.54 33.45 9.80
CA PRO A 305 -9.54 32.39 9.91
C PRO A 305 -8.09 32.89 9.88
N GLU A 306 -7.84 34.07 9.31
CA GLU A 306 -6.49 34.63 9.20
C GLU A 306 -5.94 35.09 10.54
N LEU A 307 -6.75 35.78 11.35
CA LEU A 307 -6.36 36.15 12.71
C LEU A 307 -6.20 34.89 13.57
N LYS A 308 -7.02 33.84 13.37
CA LYS A 308 -6.83 32.54 14.04
C LYS A 308 -5.50 31.86 13.67
N ALA A 309 -5.02 32.02 12.43
CA ALA A 309 -3.78 31.40 11.97
C ALA A 309 -2.52 32.06 12.57
N VAL A 310 -2.58 33.35 12.84
CA VAL A 310 -1.44 34.14 13.35
C VAL A 310 -1.42 34.19 14.88
N THR A 311 -2.54 33.91 15.54
CA THR A 311 -2.68 33.95 17.00
C THR A 311 -2.39 32.61 17.67
N GLY A 312 -1.89 32.66 18.91
CA GLY A 312 -1.61 31.47 19.72
C GLY A 312 -2.82 30.93 20.50
N ASP A 313 -3.92 31.68 20.57
CA ASP A 313 -5.09 31.39 21.40
C ASP A 313 -6.41 31.55 20.61
N PRO A 314 -6.83 30.52 19.84
CA PRO A 314 -8.03 30.59 19.02
C PRO A 314 -9.32 30.62 19.85
N LYS A 315 -9.30 30.17 21.11
CA LYS A 315 -10.49 30.13 21.97
C LYS A 315 -11.04 31.52 22.28
N ARG A 316 -10.14 32.46 22.56
CA ARG A 316 -10.52 33.85 22.85
C ARG A 316 -11.16 34.55 21.65
N ILE A 317 -10.82 34.14 20.42
CA ILE A 317 -11.48 34.61 19.20
C ILE A 317 -12.91 34.05 19.11
N ASP A 318 -13.09 32.75 19.41
CA ASP A 318 -14.41 32.12 19.42
C ASP A 318 -15.34 32.74 20.48
N ASP A 319 -14.80 33.08 21.65
CA ASP A 319 -15.56 33.76 22.71
C ASP A 319 -16.04 35.15 22.26
N VAL A 320 -15.19 35.93 21.58
CA VAL A 320 -15.56 37.24 21.03
C VAL A 320 -16.60 37.09 19.91
N LEU A 321 -16.45 36.12 19.00
CA LEU A 321 -17.43 35.85 17.95
C LEU A 321 -18.80 35.42 18.52
N CYS A 322 -18.81 34.63 19.59
CA CYS A 322 -20.04 34.25 20.29
C CYS A 322 -20.78 35.48 20.86
N ARG A 323 -20.03 36.46 21.40
CA ARG A 323 -20.62 37.74 21.83
C ARG A 323 -21.13 38.59 20.66
N VAL A 324 -20.43 38.58 19.52
CA VAL A 324 -20.88 39.26 18.29
C VAL A 324 -22.20 38.66 17.79
N ASP A 325 -22.35 37.33 17.82
CA ASP A 325 -23.63 36.68 17.50
C ASP A 325 -24.72 37.00 18.53
N GLY A 326 -24.34 37.24 19.79
CA GLY A 326 -25.24 37.69 20.85
C GLY A 326 -25.81 39.10 20.64
N LEU A 327 -25.18 39.97 19.84
CA LEU A 327 -25.60 41.36 19.62
C LEU A 327 -27.01 41.48 19.01
N VAL A 328 -27.46 40.48 18.24
CA VAL A 328 -28.77 40.50 17.58
C VAL A 328 -29.87 39.85 18.42
N SER A 329 -29.53 39.18 19.52
CA SER A 329 -30.51 38.48 20.36
C SER A 329 -31.65 39.40 20.86
N PRO A 330 -31.39 40.64 21.32
CA PRO A 330 -32.46 41.57 21.69
C PRO A 330 -33.41 41.92 20.53
N MET A 331 -32.92 41.89 19.29
CA MET A 331 -33.71 42.18 18.09
C MET A 331 -34.52 40.97 17.60
N GLU A 332 -34.09 39.74 17.92
CA GLU A 332 -34.83 38.52 17.59
C GLU A 332 -36.02 38.27 18.53
N VAL A 333 -35.95 38.73 19.78
CA VAL A 333 -36.95 38.47 20.84
C VAL A 333 -37.86 39.68 21.11
N LEU A 334 -37.99 40.59 20.13
CA LEU A 334 -38.81 41.80 20.28
C LEU A 334 -40.29 41.47 20.58
N THR A 335 -40.84 42.19 21.56
CA THR A 335 -42.24 42.12 21.99
C THR A 335 -43.15 43.11 21.28
N PHE A 336 -42.59 44.02 20.48
CA PHE A 336 -43.28 45.05 19.72
C PHE A 336 -42.89 45.00 18.23
N ASP A 337 -43.69 45.64 17.37
CA ASP A 337 -43.39 45.78 15.94
C ASP A 337 -42.49 47.00 15.68
N PRO A 338 -41.25 46.82 15.21
CA PRO A 338 -40.32 47.93 14.96
C PRO A 338 -40.74 48.83 13.79
N PHE A 339 -41.57 48.34 12.85
CA PHE A 339 -42.07 49.16 11.74
C PHE A 339 -43.27 50.04 12.13
N SER A 340 -43.81 49.87 13.34
CA SER A 340 -44.88 50.71 13.88
C SER A 340 -44.30 52.00 14.46
N ILE A 341 -44.66 53.15 13.87
CA ILE A 341 -44.23 54.49 14.35
C ILE A 341 -44.51 54.70 15.84
N LYS A 342 -45.58 54.10 16.37
CA LYS A 342 -45.95 54.19 17.80
C LYS A 342 -44.86 53.62 18.73
N CYS A 343 -44.06 52.69 18.24
CA CYS A 343 -43.00 52.02 19.00
C CYS A 343 -41.60 52.62 18.76
N SER A 344 -41.50 53.78 18.11
CA SER A 344 -40.23 54.40 17.72
C SER A 344 -39.25 54.63 18.88
N HIS A 345 -39.76 55.01 20.06
CA HIS A 345 -38.93 55.22 21.24
C HIS A 345 -38.30 53.92 21.77
N PHE A 346 -39.02 52.80 21.73
CA PHE A 346 -38.49 51.49 22.12
C PHE A 346 -37.42 51.01 21.13
N TRP A 347 -37.62 51.21 19.83
CA TRP A 347 -36.60 50.86 18.83
C TRP A 347 -35.30 51.65 19.02
N LYS A 348 -35.41 52.96 19.32
CA LYS A 348 -34.23 53.79 19.62
C LYS A 348 -33.44 53.26 20.81
N TYR A 349 -34.11 52.78 21.86
CA TYR A 349 -33.44 52.19 23.03
C TYR A 349 -32.66 50.93 22.64
N VAL A 350 -33.26 50.03 21.86
CA VAL A 350 -32.61 48.79 21.37
C VAL A 350 -31.36 49.11 20.54
N MET A 351 -31.45 50.13 19.67
CA MET A 351 -30.30 50.55 18.86
C MET A 351 -29.19 51.23 19.67
N GLU A 352 -29.53 51.93 20.76
CA GLU A 352 -28.54 52.53 21.65
C GLU A 352 -27.78 51.46 22.44
N ASP A 353 -28.49 50.48 22.99
CA ASP A 353 -27.91 49.33 23.70
C ASP A 353 -26.97 48.53 22.78
N PHE A 354 -27.39 48.28 21.54
CA PHE A 354 -26.55 47.67 20.50
C PHE A 354 -25.24 48.44 20.28
N LYS A 355 -25.31 49.78 20.17
CA LYS A 355 -24.10 50.61 19.96
C LYS A 355 -23.15 50.55 21.15
N ILE A 356 -23.68 50.50 22.38
CA ILE A 356 -22.87 50.39 23.60
C ILE A 356 -22.12 49.05 23.62
N GLU A 357 -22.82 47.93 23.41
CA GLU A 357 -22.17 46.60 23.37
C GLU A 357 -21.14 46.48 22.25
N VAL A 358 -21.41 47.08 21.07
CA VAL A 358 -20.45 47.15 19.97
C VAL A 358 -19.15 47.88 20.37
N LEU A 359 -19.23 48.98 21.13
CA LEU A 359 -18.04 49.69 21.64
C LEU A 359 -17.26 48.85 22.67
N VAL A 360 -17.95 48.05 23.49
CA VAL A 360 -17.31 47.14 24.45
C VAL A 360 -16.51 46.07 23.70
N ILE A 361 -17.12 45.42 22.70
CA ILE A 361 -16.46 44.41 21.87
C ILE A 361 -15.27 45.02 21.10
N GLU A 362 -15.41 46.25 20.59
CA GLU A 362 -14.31 46.93 19.90
C GLU A 362 -13.11 47.20 20.82
N LYS A 363 -13.35 47.60 22.07
CA LYS A 363 -12.29 47.81 23.07
C LYS A 363 -11.56 46.50 23.39
N GLU A 364 -12.31 45.42 23.56
CA GLU A 364 -11.75 44.08 23.79
C GLU A 364 -10.92 43.60 22.59
N ALA A 365 -11.41 43.82 21.37
CA ALA A 365 -10.69 43.51 20.13
C ALA A 365 -9.32 44.22 20.05
N LYS A 366 -9.26 45.50 20.41
CA LYS A 366 -7.99 46.26 20.45
C LYS A 366 -6.99 45.65 21.43
N ASN A 367 -7.45 45.33 22.65
CA ASN A 367 -6.60 44.68 23.66
C ASN A 367 -6.10 43.31 23.19
N PHE A 368 -6.97 42.53 22.55
CA PHE A 368 -6.61 41.22 22.00
C PHE A 368 -5.55 41.32 20.90
N ILE A 369 -5.68 42.29 19.99
CA ILE A 369 -4.67 42.56 18.95
C ILE A 369 -3.34 42.94 19.58
N ASP A 370 -3.34 43.78 20.63
CA ASP A 370 -2.11 44.19 21.32
C ASP A 370 -1.35 43.04 21.99
N GLU A 371 -2.07 42.07 22.54
CA GLU A 371 -1.46 40.88 23.16
C GLU A 371 -0.99 39.89 22.10
N SER A 372 -1.81 39.64 21.07
CA SER A 372 -1.53 38.68 20.01
C SER A 372 -0.27 39.00 19.21
N PHE A 373 -0.07 40.28 18.86
CA PHE A 373 1.10 40.73 18.09
C PHE A 373 2.40 40.71 18.91
N LYS A 374 2.35 40.56 20.23
CA LYS A 374 3.56 40.35 21.05
C LYS A 374 4.07 38.90 20.99
N THR A 375 3.21 37.94 20.65
CA THR A 375 3.49 36.50 20.60
C THR A 375 3.39 35.92 19.18
N LEU A 376 3.84 36.68 18.18
CA LEU A 376 3.83 36.23 16.79
C LEU A 376 4.76 35.03 16.58
N ARG A 377 4.29 34.03 15.82
CA ARG A 377 5.09 32.87 15.43
C ARG A 377 5.98 33.12 14.21
N SER A 378 5.47 33.91 13.26
CA SER A 378 6.14 34.22 11.99
C SER A 378 5.86 35.67 11.61
N ALA A 379 6.92 36.40 11.25
CA ALA A 379 6.80 37.77 10.78
C ALA A 379 6.11 37.85 9.39
N GLU A 380 6.36 36.86 8.52
CA GLU A 380 5.76 36.79 7.18
C GLU A 380 4.24 36.60 7.24
N ALA A 381 3.77 35.61 8.01
CA ALA A 381 2.34 35.34 8.14
C ALA A 381 1.59 36.53 8.76
N ALA A 382 2.21 37.21 9.73
CA ALA A 382 1.66 38.41 10.34
C ALA A 382 1.57 39.58 9.35
N PHE A 383 2.55 39.71 8.46
CA PHE A 383 2.57 40.74 7.42
C PHE A 383 1.50 40.50 6.36
N ASP A 384 1.34 39.26 5.88
CA ASP A 384 0.32 38.88 4.90
C ASP A 384 -1.09 39.15 5.44
N MET A 385 -1.30 38.82 6.71
CA MET A 385 -2.54 39.12 7.42
C MET A 385 -2.81 40.63 7.43
N LEU A 386 -1.84 41.47 7.85
CA LEU A 386 -2.01 42.92 7.85
C LEU A 386 -2.31 43.49 6.46
N LEU A 387 -1.64 43.01 5.42
CA LEU A 387 -1.91 43.43 4.03
C LEU A 387 -3.34 43.15 3.61
N LYS A 388 -3.88 41.97 3.93
CA LYS A 388 -5.28 41.65 3.63
C LYS A 388 -6.24 42.55 4.40
N PHE A 389 -5.95 42.87 5.66
CA PHE A 389 -6.74 43.82 6.44
C PHE A 389 -6.70 45.26 5.92
N LYS A 390 -5.62 45.66 5.23
CA LYS A 390 -5.55 46.95 4.52
C LYS A 390 -6.59 47.04 3.39
N HIS A 391 -6.93 45.92 2.76
CA HIS A 391 -7.84 45.85 1.61
C HIS A 391 -9.27 45.41 1.98
N ILE A 392 -9.49 44.88 3.17
CA ILE A 392 -10.81 44.44 3.65
C ILE A 392 -11.52 45.59 4.40
N ARG A 393 -12.80 45.81 4.08
CA ARG A 393 -13.66 46.76 4.80
C ARG A 393 -13.78 46.30 6.25
N SER A 394 -13.13 47.06 7.13
CA SER A 394 -12.99 46.79 8.56
C SER A 394 -13.29 48.05 9.35
N ARG A 395 -13.63 47.91 10.63
CA ARG A 395 -13.82 49.07 11.50
C ARG A 395 -12.56 49.90 11.60
N GLU A 396 -12.69 51.19 11.30
CA GLU A 396 -11.59 52.16 11.21
C GLU A 396 -10.71 52.18 12.47
N ALA A 397 -11.33 52.10 13.64
CA ALA A 397 -10.61 52.12 14.91
C ALA A 397 -9.75 50.86 15.16
N ILE A 398 -10.16 49.70 14.64
CA ILE A 398 -9.37 48.46 14.71
C ILE A 398 -8.29 48.46 13.62
N ASN A 399 -8.63 48.94 12.42
CA ASN A 399 -7.67 49.09 11.32
C ASN A 399 -6.50 50.00 11.74
N LYS A 400 -6.79 51.15 12.36
CA LYS A 400 -5.77 52.06 12.92
C LYS A 400 -4.86 51.35 13.94
N GLN A 401 -5.42 50.50 14.81
CA GLN A 401 -4.63 49.74 15.78
C GLN A 401 -3.73 48.71 15.09
N MET A 402 -4.22 48.02 14.07
CA MET A 402 -3.47 47.04 13.27
C MET A 402 -2.30 47.67 12.53
N MET A 403 -2.49 48.86 11.96
CA MET A 403 -1.41 49.60 11.29
C MET A 403 -0.30 50.05 12.26
N MET A 404 -0.58 50.17 13.57
CA MET A 404 0.47 50.44 14.56
C MET A 404 1.35 49.21 14.88
N LYS A 405 0.96 48.00 14.42
CA LYS A 405 1.66 46.73 14.71
C LYS A 405 2.77 46.35 13.77
N PHE A 406 3.07 47.15 12.74
CA PHE A 406 4.25 46.92 11.89
C PHE A 406 5.55 46.83 12.70
N ASN A 407 5.68 47.61 13.78
CA ASN A 407 6.83 47.57 14.67
C ASN A 407 7.03 46.20 15.36
N ASP A 408 5.94 45.52 15.71
CA ASP A 408 5.97 44.20 16.35
C ASP A 408 6.38 43.12 15.33
N ILE A 409 5.93 43.22 14.08
CA ILE A 409 6.35 42.34 12.98
C ILE A 409 7.85 42.51 12.69
N LEU A 410 8.33 43.74 12.61
CA LEU A 410 9.76 44.05 12.43
C LEU A 410 10.59 43.47 13.59
N ALA A 411 10.09 43.54 14.83
CA ALA A 411 10.75 42.95 15.99
C ALA A 411 10.85 41.43 15.88
N GLN A 412 9.79 40.76 15.41
CA GLN A 412 9.78 39.32 15.22
C GLN A 412 10.73 38.90 14.10
N TYR A 413 10.76 39.61 12.97
CA TYR A 413 11.71 39.34 11.90
C TYR A 413 13.17 39.51 12.36
N CYS A 414 13.46 40.53 13.18
CA CYS A 414 14.78 40.68 13.81
C CYS A 414 15.20 39.44 14.63
N LYS A 415 14.27 38.81 15.36
CA LYS A 415 14.54 37.56 16.08
C LYS A 415 14.76 36.38 15.13
N GLU A 416 14.00 36.30 14.05
CA GLU A 416 14.18 35.24 13.03
C GLU A 416 15.54 35.36 12.34
N VAL A 417 15.98 36.58 12.01
CA VAL A 417 17.33 36.85 11.49
C VAL A 417 18.41 36.44 12.50
N ASP A 418 18.21 36.71 13.80
CA ASP A 418 19.14 36.25 14.84
C ASP A 418 19.23 34.73 14.92
N ILE A 419 18.10 34.03 14.86
CA ILE A 419 18.05 32.56 14.89
C ILE A 419 18.81 32.00 13.69
N ILE A 420 18.58 32.55 12.49
CA ILE A 420 19.26 32.11 11.26
C ILE A 420 20.76 32.42 11.32
N ASN A 421 21.15 33.60 11.81
CA ASN A 421 22.55 33.94 12.01
C ASN A 421 23.23 33.01 13.02
N ARG A 422 22.56 32.65 14.13
CA ARG A 422 23.09 31.66 15.10
C ARG A 422 23.27 30.28 14.45
N LEU A 423 22.27 29.81 13.70
CA LEU A 423 22.36 28.55 12.96
C LEU A 423 23.52 28.54 11.96
N PHE A 424 23.72 29.66 11.27
CA PHE A 424 24.83 29.85 10.35
C PHE A 424 26.18 29.79 11.07
N VAL A 425 26.35 30.55 12.17
CA VAL A 425 27.61 30.60 12.92
C VAL A 425 27.95 29.26 13.57
N LEU A 426 26.97 28.54 14.12
CA LEU A 426 27.18 27.25 14.79
C LEU A 426 27.64 26.14 13.83
N ASN A 427 27.17 26.15 12.58
CA ASN A 427 27.44 25.08 11.61
C ASN A 427 28.38 25.51 10.49
N LEU A 428 29.07 26.65 10.63
CA LEU A 428 29.90 27.24 9.57
C LEU A 428 31.07 26.33 9.14
N GLU A 429 31.62 25.55 10.07
CA GLU A 429 32.72 24.62 9.77
C GLU A 429 32.24 23.30 9.18
N ASN A 430 31.10 22.79 9.64
CA ASN A 430 30.51 21.53 9.19
C ASN A 430 29.00 21.69 8.95
N PRO A 431 28.61 22.24 7.79
CA PRO A 431 27.21 22.49 7.50
C PRO A 431 26.45 21.18 7.25
N PRO A 432 25.17 21.09 7.65
CA PRO A 432 24.35 19.92 7.36
C PRO A 432 24.11 19.82 5.85
N LEU A 433 24.66 18.77 5.23
CA LEU A 433 24.58 18.54 3.78
C LEU A 433 23.47 17.53 3.44
N TYR A 434 22.87 17.69 2.26
CA TYR A 434 21.97 16.69 1.70
C TYR A 434 22.76 15.45 1.23
N LYS A 435 22.09 14.30 1.16
CA LYS A 435 22.71 13.05 0.68
C LYS A 435 23.28 13.25 -0.73
N ASN A 436 24.51 12.78 -0.96
CA ASN A 436 25.25 12.89 -2.22
C ASN A 436 25.64 14.31 -2.66
N HIS A 437 25.43 15.34 -1.82
CA HIS A 437 26.03 16.66 -2.07
C HIS A 437 27.53 16.61 -1.74
N PRO A 438 28.37 17.23 -2.57
CA PRO A 438 29.79 17.31 -2.30
C PRO A 438 30.04 18.42 -1.25
N PRO A 439 31.18 18.36 -0.51
CA PRO A 439 31.38 19.14 0.71
C PRO A 439 31.38 20.67 0.52
N LEU A 440 31.98 21.19 -0.55
CA LEU A 440 32.14 22.64 -0.80
C LEU A 440 30.88 23.24 -1.44
N ALA A 441 30.39 22.69 -2.55
CA ALA A 441 29.17 23.19 -3.18
C ALA A 441 27.92 22.94 -2.31
N GLY A 442 27.90 21.83 -1.56
CA GLY A 442 26.84 21.57 -0.59
C GLY A 442 26.82 22.61 0.54
N ALA A 443 27.98 23.04 1.02
CA ALA A 443 28.11 24.08 2.03
C ALA A 443 27.59 25.44 1.52
N ILE A 444 27.90 25.80 0.26
CA ILE A 444 27.37 27.01 -0.38
C ILE A 444 25.85 26.91 -0.56
N TYR A 445 25.35 25.75 -1.00
CA TYR A 445 23.91 25.55 -1.16
C TYR A 445 23.15 25.72 0.16
N TRP A 446 23.70 25.18 1.26
CA TRP A 446 23.14 25.35 2.60
C TRP A 446 23.11 26.83 3.05
N GLU A 447 24.22 27.55 2.85
CA GLU A 447 24.27 28.98 3.16
C GLU A 447 23.23 29.76 2.33
N ARG A 448 23.18 29.54 1.01
CA ARG A 448 22.20 30.19 0.13
C ARG A 448 20.76 29.90 0.53
N SER A 449 20.48 28.71 1.07
CA SER A 449 19.15 28.37 1.60
C SER A 449 18.79 29.21 2.83
N LEU A 450 19.73 29.40 3.76
CA LEU A 450 19.54 30.28 4.91
C LEU A 450 19.37 31.75 4.49
N PHE A 451 20.21 32.21 3.56
CA PHE A 451 20.13 33.56 3.01
C PHE A 451 18.81 33.80 2.27
N PHE A 452 18.36 32.83 1.46
CA PHE A 452 17.07 32.93 0.76
C PHE A 452 15.90 33.08 1.74
N ARG A 453 15.92 32.36 2.86
CA ARG A 453 14.87 32.44 3.88
C ARG A 453 14.77 33.85 4.49
N ILE A 454 15.88 34.48 4.87
CA ILE A 454 15.84 35.86 5.37
C ILE A 454 15.51 36.87 4.27
N LYS A 455 15.96 36.62 3.03
CA LYS A 455 15.72 37.47 1.87
C LYS A 455 14.24 37.47 1.45
N HIS A 456 13.58 36.31 1.49
CA HIS A 456 12.18 36.17 1.11
C HIS A 456 11.28 37.13 1.92
N THR A 457 11.40 37.09 3.24
CA THR A 457 10.56 37.89 4.14
C THR A 457 10.84 39.40 4.03
N ILE A 458 12.10 39.83 3.87
CA ILE A 458 12.41 41.27 3.73
C ILE A 458 11.96 41.84 2.38
N LEU A 459 12.00 41.05 1.30
CA LEU A 459 11.47 41.47 -0.01
C LEU A 459 9.97 41.71 0.05
N ARG A 460 9.23 40.89 0.81
CA ARG A 460 7.80 41.13 1.06
C ARG A 460 7.57 42.47 1.78
N PHE A 461 8.40 42.81 2.76
CA PHE A 461 8.29 44.10 3.46
C PHE A 461 8.58 45.30 2.56
N GLN A 462 9.31 45.13 1.44
CA GLN A 462 9.51 46.21 0.46
C GLN A 462 8.24 46.57 -0.33
N GLU A 463 7.21 45.71 -0.35
CA GLU A 463 5.92 46.04 -0.96
C GLU A 463 5.20 47.20 -0.23
N VAL A 464 5.62 47.50 1.01
CA VAL A 464 5.10 48.61 1.83
C VAL A 464 6.27 49.53 2.22
N GLU A 465 6.58 50.50 1.36
CA GLU A 465 7.71 51.42 1.52
C GLU A 465 7.73 52.12 2.90
N GLU A 466 6.57 52.53 3.40
CA GLU A 466 6.40 53.19 4.71
C GLU A 466 6.91 52.35 5.90
N MET A 467 6.92 51.01 5.80
CA MET A 467 7.35 50.13 6.88
C MET A 467 8.87 50.14 7.07
N LEU A 468 9.63 50.12 5.97
CA LEU A 468 11.09 50.03 5.99
C LEU A 468 11.79 51.37 6.17
N ASP A 469 11.11 52.48 5.86
CA ASP A 469 11.64 53.85 6.06
C ASP A 469 11.55 54.32 7.52
N SER A 470 10.73 53.65 8.32
CA SER A 470 10.67 53.83 9.77
C SER A 470 12.05 53.62 10.42
N GLU A 471 12.29 54.28 11.56
CA GLU A 471 13.57 54.15 12.29
C GLU A 471 13.89 52.68 12.61
N ARG A 472 12.88 51.92 13.05
CA ARG A 472 13.00 50.48 13.32
C ARG A 472 13.17 49.64 12.07
N GLY A 473 12.54 50.03 10.95
CA GLY A 473 12.73 49.40 9.65
C GLY A 473 14.17 49.54 9.14
N ARG A 474 14.78 50.71 9.35
CA ARG A 474 16.20 50.95 9.02
C ARG A 474 17.16 50.10 9.84
N GLU A 475 16.91 49.94 11.15
CA GLU A 475 17.69 49.03 12.01
C GLU A 475 17.62 47.58 11.53
N VAL A 476 16.41 47.10 11.23
CA VAL A 476 16.16 45.74 10.73
C VAL A 476 16.88 45.51 9.39
N LYS A 477 16.78 46.48 8.48
CA LYS A 477 17.45 46.45 7.17
C LYS A 477 18.97 46.38 7.34
N GLN A 478 19.54 47.18 8.25
CA GLN A 478 20.98 47.15 8.54
C GLN A 478 21.43 45.78 9.06
N LYS A 479 20.67 45.18 9.98
CA LYS A 479 20.95 43.86 10.53
C LYS A 479 20.89 42.75 9.49
N TYR A 480 19.86 42.77 8.63
CA TYR A 480 19.77 41.86 7.48
C TYR A 480 20.98 42.00 6.54
N LEU A 481 21.39 43.24 6.23
CA LEU A 481 22.56 43.51 5.37
C LEU A 481 23.87 43.02 6.00
N GLU A 482 24.02 43.13 7.32
CA GLU A 482 25.19 42.62 8.04
C GLU A 482 25.29 41.09 7.94
N VAL A 483 24.20 40.37 8.23
CA VAL A 483 24.15 38.90 8.11
C VAL A 483 24.34 38.47 6.66
N GLY A 484 23.69 39.16 5.72
CA GLY A 484 23.81 38.90 4.28
C GLY A 484 25.23 39.08 3.76
N ARG A 485 25.96 40.12 4.18
CA ARG A 485 27.39 40.30 3.82
C ARG A 485 28.25 39.17 4.35
N ARG A 486 28.07 38.78 5.61
CA ARG A 486 28.84 37.68 6.23
C ARG A 486 28.61 36.33 5.53
N MET A 487 27.37 36.06 5.15
CA MET A 487 26.99 34.88 4.38
C MET A 487 27.60 34.89 2.97
N LYS A 488 27.61 36.05 2.30
CA LYS A 488 28.25 36.23 0.99
C LYS A 488 29.77 36.06 1.03
N GLU A 489 30.44 36.63 2.03
CA GLU A 489 31.88 36.45 2.25
C GLU A 489 32.25 34.97 2.47
N TYR A 490 31.38 34.21 3.15
CA TYR A 490 31.55 32.77 3.32
C TYR A 490 31.44 32.00 2.01
N GLU A 491 30.41 32.31 1.21
CA GLU A 491 30.21 31.75 -0.14
C GLU A 491 31.45 31.99 -1.02
N ASP A 492 31.89 33.26 -1.12
CA ASP A 492 33.01 33.65 -1.97
C ASP A 492 34.31 32.95 -1.52
N ARG A 493 34.58 32.91 -0.21
CA ARG A 493 35.76 32.21 0.33
C ARG A 493 35.76 30.70 0.02
N LYS A 494 34.60 30.03 0.13
CA LYS A 494 34.48 28.59 -0.16
C LYS A 494 34.67 28.31 -1.64
N TYR A 495 34.14 29.17 -2.50
CA TYR A 495 34.33 29.07 -3.95
C TYR A 495 35.80 29.26 -4.36
N GLU A 496 36.47 30.29 -3.83
CA GLU A 496 37.90 30.54 -4.11
C GLU A 496 38.78 29.38 -3.63
N GLN A 497 38.52 28.85 -2.43
CA GLN A 497 39.20 27.67 -1.91
C GLN A 497 39.02 26.45 -2.83
N TRP A 498 37.80 26.22 -3.32
CA TRP A 498 37.52 25.13 -4.24
C TRP A 498 38.26 25.31 -5.58
N ARG A 499 38.23 26.52 -6.15
CA ARG A 499 38.85 26.84 -7.44
C ARG A 499 40.35 26.59 -7.38
N ASP A 500 41.04 27.17 -6.40
CA ASP A 500 42.48 27.07 -6.27
C ASP A 500 42.94 25.63 -6.01
N TRP A 501 42.22 24.90 -5.15
CA TRP A 501 42.50 23.49 -4.88
C TRP A 501 42.30 22.61 -6.12
N THR A 502 41.23 22.85 -6.89
CA THR A 502 40.92 22.10 -8.11
C THR A 502 41.97 22.35 -9.18
N GLU A 503 42.37 23.61 -9.42
CA GLU A 503 43.38 23.96 -10.42
C GLU A 503 44.75 23.36 -10.12
N GLN A 504 45.16 23.32 -8.85
CA GLN A 504 46.45 22.74 -8.44
C GLN A 504 46.42 21.20 -8.47
N THR A 505 45.33 20.59 -7.99
CA THR A 505 45.27 19.16 -7.73
C THR A 505 44.88 18.35 -8.97
N LEU A 506 43.92 18.84 -9.76
CA LEU A 506 43.34 18.11 -10.90
C LEU A 506 44.40 17.65 -11.93
N PRO A 507 45.35 18.49 -12.39
CA PRO A 507 46.37 18.05 -13.34
C PRO A 507 47.26 16.93 -12.80
N SER A 508 47.56 16.94 -11.50
CA SER A 508 48.38 15.91 -10.85
C SER A 508 47.65 14.57 -10.75
N LEU A 509 46.33 14.59 -10.48
CA LEU A 509 45.50 13.40 -10.39
C LEU A 509 45.33 12.71 -11.74
N LEU A 510 45.15 13.47 -12.82
CA LEU A 510 45.02 12.94 -14.17
C LEU A 510 46.30 12.28 -14.70
N LYS A 511 47.47 12.68 -14.19
CA LYS A 511 48.78 12.09 -14.52
C LYS A 511 49.05 10.77 -13.80
N LYS A 512 48.27 10.40 -12.78
CA LYS A 512 48.42 9.12 -12.07
C LYS A 512 48.15 7.95 -13.03
N SER A 513 48.87 6.84 -12.83
CA SER A 513 48.64 5.61 -13.58
C SER A 513 47.23 5.06 -13.35
N LEU A 514 46.73 4.21 -14.25
CA LEU A 514 45.41 3.58 -14.08
C LEU A 514 45.38 2.55 -12.94
N LEU A 515 46.49 1.81 -12.78
CA LEU A 515 46.67 0.77 -11.77
C LEU A 515 47.77 1.16 -10.78
N ALA A 516 47.57 0.85 -9.51
CA ALA A 516 48.57 0.88 -8.45
C ALA A 516 49.03 -0.55 -8.15
N LYS A 517 50.35 -0.72 -8.00
CA LYS A 517 50.98 -1.99 -7.64
C LYS A 517 51.23 -2.01 -6.13
N ALA A 518 50.48 -2.79 -5.38
CA ALA A 518 50.73 -3.10 -3.98
C ALA A 518 51.51 -4.42 -3.88
N THR A 519 52.47 -4.49 -2.94
CA THR A 519 53.24 -5.71 -2.68
C THR A 519 52.81 -6.22 -1.30
N THR A 520 52.37 -7.48 -1.23
CA THR A 520 51.95 -8.14 0.01
C THR A 520 52.71 -9.45 0.18
N ASP A 521 52.64 -10.05 1.36
CA ASP A 521 53.30 -11.33 1.68
C ASP A 521 52.85 -12.49 0.75
N LYS A 522 51.71 -12.34 0.06
CA LYS A 522 51.15 -13.30 -0.92
C LYS A 522 51.46 -12.95 -2.38
N GLY A 523 52.29 -11.93 -2.64
CA GLY A 523 52.69 -11.50 -3.97
C GLY A 523 52.20 -10.10 -4.37
N ILE A 524 52.17 -9.85 -5.69
CA ILE A 524 51.85 -8.55 -6.29
C ILE A 524 50.32 -8.42 -6.46
N TYR A 525 49.74 -7.36 -5.90
CA TYR A 525 48.33 -7.02 -6.05
C TYR A 525 48.16 -5.69 -6.79
N PHE A 526 47.37 -5.70 -7.86
CA PHE A 526 46.93 -4.54 -8.62
C PHE A 526 45.60 -4.00 -8.09
N VAL A 527 45.54 -2.69 -7.84
CA VAL A 527 44.33 -1.94 -7.46
C VAL A 527 44.11 -0.80 -8.44
N ILE A 528 42.85 -0.40 -8.66
CA ILE A 528 42.53 0.77 -9.47
C ILE A 528 43.03 2.03 -8.77
N ASN A 529 43.81 2.84 -9.47
CA ASN A 529 44.34 4.10 -8.96
C ASN A 529 43.45 5.28 -9.40
N PHE A 530 42.17 5.20 -9.06
CA PHE A 530 41.20 6.28 -9.25
C PHE A 530 40.99 7.02 -7.94
N SER A 531 41.55 8.22 -7.83
CA SER A 531 41.54 9.01 -6.59
C SER A 531 40.12 9.43 -6.20
N PRO A 532 39.67 9.22 -4.94
CA PRO A 532 38.39 9.76 -4.46
C PRO A 532 38.26 11.27 -4.67
N ALA A 533 39.38 12.00 -4.52
CA ALA A 533 39.44 13.44 -4.78
C ALA A 533 39.10 13.80 -6.25
N LEU A 534 39.38 12.93 -7.23
CA LEU A 534 39.02 13.18 -8.62
C LEU A 534 37.50 13.07 -8.83
N LYS A 535 36.85 12.09 -8.17
CA LYS A 535 35.40 11.95 -8.16
C LYS A 535 34.73 13.13 -7.46
N GLU A 536 35.30 13.58 -6.36
CA GLU A 536 34.84 14.76 -5.62
C GLU A 536 34.92 16.02 -6.49
N ILE A 537 36.06 16.27 -7.16
CA ILE A 537 36.20 17.38 -8.11
C ILE A 537 35.13 17.32 -9.21
N ILE A 538 34.92 16.16 -9.84
CA ILE A 538 33.91 15.99 -10.89
C ILE A 538 32.51 16.38 -10.40
N ASN A 539 32.13 15.91 -9.21
CA ASN A 539 30.84 16.23 -8.61
C ASN A 539 30.76 17.72 -8.26
N GLU A 540 31.77 18.26 -7.57
CA GLU A 540 31.86 19.67 -7.20
C GLU A 540 31.74 20.58 -8.42
N THR A 541 32.43 20.29 -9.52
CA THR A 541 32.35 21.11 -10.75
C THR A 541 30.92 21.21 -11.27
N LYS A 542 30.17 20.10 -11.27
CA LYS A 542 28.76 20.10 -11.73
C LYS A 542 27.88 20.97 -10.85
N TYR A 543 28.02 20.85 -9.52
CA TYR A 543 27.22 21.65 -8.59
C TYR A 543 27.63 23.12 -8.58
N MET A 544 28.92 23.44 -8.70
CA MET A 544 29.39 24.84 -8.80
C MET A 544 28.85 25.53 -10.07
N GLU A 545 28.80 24.81 -11.19
CA GLU A 545 28.22 25.34 -12.43
C GLU A 545 26.69 25.54 -12.30
N GLN A 546 25.98 24.61 -11.66
CA GLN A 546 24.55 24.78 -11.35
C GLN A 546 24.28 25.95 -10.40
N LEU A 547 25.19 26.22 -9.47
CA LEU A 547 25.16 27.39 -8.58
C LEU A 547 25.49 28.70 -9.32
N GLY A 548 25.86 28.65 -10.61
CA GLY A 548 26.12 29.82 -11.45
C GLY A 548 27.55 30.36 -11.37
N PHE A 549 28.49 29.60 -10.82
CA PHE A 549 29.89 30.01 -10.76
C PHE A 549 30.66 29.68 -12.05
N ILE A 550 31.76 30.41 -12.28
CA ILE A 550 32.64 30.20 -13.44
C ILE A 550 33.64 29.08 -13.12
N VAL A 551 33.34 27.86 -13.56
CA VAL A 551 34.22 26.71 -13.33
C VAL A 551 35.46 26.70 -14.24
N PRO A 552 36.64 26.27 -13.75
CA PRO A 552 37.84 26.14 -14.59
C PRO A 552 37.63 25.18 -15.77
N GLU A 553 38.15 25.54 -16.96
CA GLU A 553 37.90 24.78 -18.20
C GLU A 553 38.36 23.31 -18.12
N LEU A 554 39.51 23.05 -17.49
CA LEU A 554 40.01 21.69 -17.30
C LEU A 554 39.06 20.85 -16.44
N ALA A 555 38.52 21.43 -15.36
CA ALA A 555 37.57 20.76 -14.47
C ALA A 555 36.25 20.48 -15.19
N ARG A 556 35.74 21.46 -15.96
CA ARG A 556 34.54 21.29 -16.80
C ARG A 556 34.73 20.15 -17.81
N ASN A 557 35.85 20.13 -18.54
CA ASN A 557 36.13 19.09 -19.53
C ASN A 557 36.21 17.69 -18.90
N VAL A 558 36.79 17.57 -17.69
CA VAL A 558 36.86 16.30 -16.95
C VAL A 558 35.46 15.88 -16.47
N ALA A 559 34.65 16.81 -15.96
CA ALA A 559 33.29 16.52 -15.51
C ALA A 559 32.36 16.08 -16.65
N LEU A 560 32.52 16.66 -17.85
CA LEU A 560 31.82 16.23 -19.07
C LEU A 560 32.19 14.79 -19.49
N GLN A 561 33.37 14.32 -19.11
CA GLN A 561 33.86 12.96 -19.40
C GLN A 561 33.60 11.97 -18.25
N GLU A 562 32.79 12.31 -17.24
CA GLU A 562 32.52 11.42 -16.10
C GLU A 562 32.11 10.01 -16.53
N ASP A 563 31.14 9.89 -17.45
CA ASP A 563 30.66 8.59 -17.93
C ASP A 563 31.78 7.74 -18.53
N LYS A 564 32.73 8.39 -19.19
CA LYS A 564 33.91 7.73 -19.77
C LYS A 564 34.83 7.19 -18.67
N PHE A 565 35.10 7.99 -17.64
CA PHE A 565 35.91 7.58 -16.48
C PHE A 565 35.24 6.46 -15.68
N LEU A 566 33.92 6.52 -15.48
CA LEU A 566 33.16 5.48 -14.80
C LEU A 566 33.20 4.16 -15.57
N ARG A 567 32.98 4.19 -16.90
CA ARG A 567 33.10 2.99 -17.76
C ARG A 567 34.49 2.39 -17.71
N TYR A 568 35.55 3.20 -17.73
CA TYR A 568 36.92 2.70 -17.60
C TYR A 568 37.20 2.11 -16.22
N THR A 569 36.75 2.78 -15.15
CA THR A 569 36.90 2.29 -13.78
C THR A 569 36.21 0.95 -13.59
N GLU A 570 34.97 0.82 -14.09
CA GLU A 570 34.21 -0.43 -14.02
C GLU A 570 34.85 -1.53 -14.87
N GLY A 571 35.30 -1.21 -16.08
CA GLY A 571 36.01 -2.15 -16.95
C GLY A 571 37.31 -2.68 -16.33
N ILE A 572 38.08 -1.81 -15.68
CA ILE A 572 39.31 -2.21 -14.95
C ILE A 572 38.94 -3.03 -13.72
N ARG A 573 37.88 -2.67 -12.97
CA ARG A 573 37.41 -3.43 -11.80
C ARG A 573 37.03 -4.85 -12.18
N HIS A 574 36.14 -5.01 -13.15
CA HIS A 574 35.70 -6.31 -13.63
C HIS A 574 36.88 -7.16 -14.15
N MET A 575 37.85 -6.53 -14.82
CA MET A 575 39.08 -7.19 -15.26
C MET A 575 39.92 -7.69 -14.07
N LEU A 576 40.13 -6.87 -13.04
CA LEU A 576 40.90 -7.27 -11.85
C LEU A 576 40.17 -8.35 -11.04
N ASP A 577 38.87 -8.20 -10.81
CA ASP A 577 38.07 -9.16 -10.06
C ASP A 577 38.06 -10.53 -10.75
N HIS A 578 37.89 -10.54 -12.08
CA HIS A 578 37.97 -11.77 -12.86
C HIS A 578 39.38 -12.39 -12.83
N TYR A 579 40.44 -11.59 -12.82
CA TYR A 579 41.82 -12.09 -12.67
C TYR A 579 42.03 -12.77 -11.31
N TYR A 580 41.65 -12.13 -10.20
CA TYR A 580 41.81 -12.71 -8.87
C TYR A 580 40.90 -13.90 -8.62
N THR A 581 39.69 -13.90 -9.20
CA THR A 581 38.79 -15.06 -9.12
C THR A 581 39.41 -16.27 -9.82
N LEU A 582 40.01 -16.09 -10.99
CA LEU A 582 40.69 -17.18 -11.71
C LEU A 582 41.94 -17.67 -10.97
N LEU A 583 42.71 -16.79 -10.32
CA LEU A 583 43.83 -17.24 -9.50
C LEU A 583 43.38 -17.97 -8.24
N GLY A 584 42.23 -17.57 -7.67
CA GLY A 584 41.68 -18.20 -6.48
C GLY A 584 41.15 -19.62 -6.68
N THR A 585 40.94 -20.07 -7.92
CA THR A 585 40.49 -21.44 -8.21
C THR A 585 41.62 -22.45 -8.37
N LEU A 586 42.87 -21.99 -8.53
CA LEU A 586 44.02 -22.85 -8.76
C LEU A 586 44.55 -23.44 -7.44
N ASN A 587 44.89 -24.73 -7.44
CA ASN A 587 45.64 -25.34 -6.34
C ASN A 587 47.14 -24.99 -6.43
N GLU A 588 47.94 -25.35 -5.43
CA GLU A 588 49.38 -25.01 -5.36
C GLU A 588 50.17 -25.59 -6.54
N ALA A 589 49.85 -26.83 -6.97
CA ALA A 589 50.51 -27.49 -8.08
C ALA A 589 50.14 -26.84 -9.43
N GLU A 590 48.88 -26.47 -9.63
CA GLU A 590 48.38 -25.76 -10.81
C GLU A 590 48.91 -24.32 -10.87
N SER A 591 49.04 -23.65 -9.71
CA SER A 591 49.61 -22.30 -9.61
C SER A 591 51.08 -22.29 -10.04
N THR A 592 51.84 -23.29 -9.61
CA THR A 592 53.24 -23.49 -10.03
C THR A 592 53.32 -23.82 -11.52
N LEU A 593 52.43 -24.69 -12.01
CA LEU A 593 52.36 -25.07 -13.43
C LEU A 593 52.08 -23.88 -14.36
N LEU A 594 51.19 -22.98 -13.94
CA LEU A 594 50.73 -21.83 -14.71
C LEU A 594 51.49 -20.53 -14.41
N GLU A 595 52.61 -20.60 -13.68
CA GLU A 595 53.34 -19.41 -13.24
C GLU A 595 53.80 -18.55 -14.43
N GLU A 596 54.35 -19.16 -15.48
CA GLU A 596 54.82 -18.46 -16.68
C GLU A 596 53.68 -17.76 -17.43
N GLN A 597 52.52 -18.41 -17.54
CA GLN A 597 51.33 -17.82 -18.18
C GLN A 597 50.71 -16.70 -17.34
N SER A 598 50.78 -16.84 -16.01
CA SER A 598 50.38 -15.80 -15.06
C SER A 598 51.32 -14.58 -15.14
N GLN A 599 52.62 -14.80 -15.32
CA GLN A 599 53.59 -13.73 -15.54
C GLN A 599 53.37 -13.02 -16.88
N GLU A 600 53.05 -13.74 -17.96
CA GLU A 600 52.71 -13.14 -19.27
C GLU A 600 51.45 -12.26 -19.17
N LEU A 601 50.42 -12.72 -18.47
CA LEU A 601 49.23 -11.90 -18.17
C LEU A 601 49.61 -10.65 -17.34
N GLY A 602 50.52 -10.79 -16.36
CA GLY A 602 51.08 -9.66 -15.60
C GLY A 602 51.88 -8.67 -16.46
N ARG A 603 52.51 -9.11 -17.56
CA ARG A 603 53.18 -8.22 -18.53
C ARG A 603 52.17 -7.39 -19.32
N VAL A 604 51.00 -7.95 -19.65
CA VAL A 604 49.90 -7.18 -20.28
C VAL A 604 49.44 -6.06 -19.35
N PHE A 605 49.31 -6.33 -18.04
CA PHE A 605 48.95 -5.32 -17.03
C PHE A 605 50.01 -4.24 -16.82
N ARG A 606 51.26 -4.46 -17.25
CA ARG A 606 52.37 -3.47 -17.16
C ARG A 606 52.05 -2.14 -17.81
N ALA A 607 51.30 -2.15 -18.91
CA ALA A 607 50.88 -0.92 -19.56
C ALA A 607 49.98 -0.06 -18.63
N GLY A 608 49.12 -0.68 -17.82
CA GLY A 608 48.17 0.01 -16.93
C GLY A 608 48.79 0.66 -15.69
N TYR A 609 49.87 0.10 -15.12
CA TYR A 609 50.52 0.68 -13.94
C TYR A 609 51.80 1.51 -14.22
N LYS A 610 52.38 1.45 -15.44
CA LYS A 610 53.57 2.25 -15.80
C LYS A 610 53.35 3.30 -16.88
N ARG A 611 52.52 3.03 -17.90
CA ARG A 611 52.48 3.85 -19.14
C ARG A 611 51.19 4.63 -19.31
N LEU A 612 50.05 4.04 -18.98
CA LEU A 612 48.74 4.66 -19.16
C LEU A 612 48.34 5.44 -17.91
N ASN A 613 47.81 6.64 -18.13
CA ASN A 613 47.21 7.51 -17.13
C ASN A 613 45.78 7.87 -17.55
N TRP A 614 45.04 8.59 -16.70
CA TRP A 614 43.63 8.92 -16.95
C TRP A 614 43.41 9.86 -18.14
N ASN A 615 44.44 10.54 -18.64
CA ASN A 615 44.40 11.35 -19.87
C ASN A 615 44.67 10.54 -21.15
N SER A 616 44.98 9.24 -21.04
CA SER A 616 45.36 8.43 -22.20
C SER A 616 44.14 8.07 -23.06
N LEU A 617 44.25 8.19 -24.39
CA LEU A 617 43.18 7.82 -25.32
C LEU A 617 43.03 6.31 -25.51
N GLY A 618 44.11 5.54 -25.31
CA GLY A 618 44.17 4.09 -25.55
C GLY A 618 43.72 3.19 -24.38
N ILE A 619 42.93 3.71 -23.42
CA ILE A 619 42.45 2.92 -22.27
C ILE A 619 41.48 1.82 -22.73
N ALA A 620 40.62 2.12 -23.71
CA ALA A 620 39.68 1.15 -24.27
C ALA A 620 40.41 -0.03 -24.95
N ASP A 621 41.42 0.27 -25.77
CA ASP A 621 42.24 -0.76 -26.44
C ASP A 621 43.06 -1.58 -25.44
N TYR A 622 43.52 -0.95 -24.36
CA TYR A 622 44.17 -1.64 -23.25
C TYR A 622 43.23 -2.64 -22.57
N LEU A 623 41.99 -2.24 -22.24
CA LEU A 623 40.98 -3.12 -21.68
C LEU A 623 40.63 -4.27 -22.63
N GLY A 624 40.54 -4.01 -23.93
CA GLY A 624 40.34 -5.03 -24.96
C GLY A 624 41.45 -6.09 -24.95
N ARG A 625 42.71 -5.67 -24.97
CA ARG A 625 43.87 -6.58 -24.91
C ARG A 625 43.93 -7.38 -23.60
N CYS A 626 43.62 -6.74 -22.47
CA CYS A 626 43.57 -7.43 -21.19
C CYS A 626 42.48 -8.50 -21.19
N LYS A 627 41.28 -8.19 -21.71
CA LYS A 627 40.17 -9.14 -21.81
C LYS A 627 40.51 -10.34 -22.70
N GLU A 628 41.18 -10.10 -23.83
CA GLU A 628 41.62 -11.18 -24.72
C GLU A 628 42.66 -12.09 -24.04
N ALA A 629 43.68 -11.49 -23.41
CA ALA A 629 44.71 -12.24 -22.69
C ALA A 629 44.13 -13.05 -21.52
N MET A 630 43.21 -12.45 -20.76
CA MET A 630 42.49 -13.14 -19.69
C MET A 630 41.61 -14.28 -20.22
N GLY A 631 40.92 -14.09 -21.36
CA GLY A 631 40.11 -15.14 -21.96
C GLY A 631 40.93 -16.36 -22.39
N LYS A 632 42.14 -16.13 -22.92
CA LYS A 632 43.10 -17.20 -23.24
C LYS A 632 43.55 -17.95 -21.98
N PHE A 633 43.91 -17.21 -20.93
CA PHE A 633 44.29 -17.80 -19.64
C PHE A 633 43.15 -18.61 -19.01
N GLN A 634 41.94 -18.05 -19.00
CA GLN A 634 40.73 -18.72 -18.51
C GLN A 634 40.48 -20.04 -19.24
N SER A 635 40.54 -20.05 -20.57
CA SER A 635 40.35 -21.27 -21.37
C SER A 635 41.37 -22.36 -21.01
N LEU A 636 42.63 -21.97 -20.79
CA LEU A 636 43.68 -22.90 -20.36
C LEU A 636 43.38 -23.49 -18.98
N VAL A 637 43.01 -22.66 -18.00
CA VAL A 637 42.62 -23.10 -16.65
C VAL A 637 41.45 -24.08 -16.70
N HIS A 638 40.41 -23.79 -17.49
CA HIS A 638 39.24 -24.68 -17.61
C HIS A 638 39.61 -26.05 -18.19
N GLN A 639 40.54 -26.10 -19.15
CA GLN A 639 41.00 -27.37 -19.71
C GLN A 639 41.82 -28.19 -18.71
N ILE A 640 42.62 -27.52 -17.87
CA ILE A 640 43.38 -28.17 -16.79
C ILE A 640 42.43 -28.73 -15.72
N HIS A 641 41.48 -27.92 -15.24
CA HIS A 641 40.49 -28.37 -14.27
C HIS A 641 39.67 -29.55 -14.80
N LYS A 642 39.23 -29.51 -16.06
CA LYS A 642 38.53 -30.66 -16.66
C LYS A 642 39.35 -31.95 -16.61
N ASN A 643 40.64 -31.89 -16.94
CA ASN A 643 41.51 -33.06 -16.84
C ASN A 643 41.71 -33.49 -15.37
N SER A 644 41.81 -32.53 -14.44
CA SER A 644 41.90 -32.77 -12.99
C SER A 644 40.65 -33.49 -12.46
N ASP A 645 39.47 -33.07 -12.89
CA ASP A 645 38.18 -33.68 -12.57
C ASP A 645 38.09 -35.11 -13.12
N ASP A 646 38.52 -35.32 -14.37
CA ASP A 646 38.56 -36.65 -15.00
C ASP A 646 39.47 -37.62 -14.22
N ILE A 647 40.67 -37.17 -13.81
CA ILE A 647 41.59 -37.97 -13.00
C ILE A 647 40.99 -38.26 -11.61
N THR A 648 40.42 -37.25 -10.96
CA THR A 648 39.80 -37.40 -9.63
C THR A 648 38.64 -38.39 -9.66
N SER A 649 37.83 -38.36 -10.73
CA SER A 649 36.74 -39.34 -10.96
C SER A 649 37.28 -40.76 -11.11
N MET A 650 38.36 -40.97 -11.87
CA MET A 650 39.01 -42.28 -12.00
C MET A 650 39.55 -42.79 -10.65
N LEU A 651 40.19 -41.92 -9.86
CA LEU A 651 40.67 -42.26 -8.52
C LEU A 651 39.53 -42.64 -7.57
N GLY A 652 38.40 -41.92 -7.63
CA GLY A 652 37.20 -42.26 -6.84
C GLY A 652 36.62 -43.63 -7.19
N LEU A 653 36.63 -44.02 -8.46
CA LEU A 653 36.21 -45.37 -8.88
C LEU A 653 37.16 -46.47 -8.38
N ILE A 654 38.46 -46.19 -8.34
CA ILE A 654 39.46 -47.09 -7.75
C ILE A 654 39.22 -47.21 -6.24
N GLU A 655 39.07 -46.09 -5.53
CA GLU A 655 38.87 -46.05 -4.08
C GLU A 655 37.60 -46.78 -3.59
N THR A 656 36.55 -46.80 -4.43
CA THR A 656 35.25 -47.41 -4.07
C THR A 656 35.12 -48.88 -4.42
N ALA A 657 36.13 -49.49 -5.06
CA ALA A 657 36.10 -50.90 -5.43
C ALA A 657 35.99 -51.83 -4.19
N ASN A 658 35.23 -52.92 -4.33
CA ASN A 658 35.06 -53.93 -3.29
C ASN A 658 35.95 -55.15 -3.58
N LEU A 659 36.99 -55.36 -2.77
CA LEU A 659 37.99 -56.43 -2.89
C LEU A 659 37.61 -57.73 -2.17
N PHE A 660 36.45 -57.76 -1.50
CA PHE A 660 35.90 -58.91 -0.78
C PHE A 660 34.50 -59.25 -1.30
N LYS A 661 34.39 -59.58 -2.59
CA LYS A 661 33.15 -60.05 -3.21
C LYS A 661 33.00 -61.56 -3.01
N PHE A 662 31.90 -61.98 -2.41
CA PHE A 662 31.58 -63.38 -2.18
C PHE A 662 30.15 -63.68 -2.68
N PRO A 663 29.84 -64.96 -2.99
CA PRO A 663 28.56 -65.30 -3.57
C PRO A 663 27.42 -65.05 -2.58
N ALA A 664 26.31 -64.46 -3.06
CA ALA A 664 25.11 -64.34 -2.26
C ALA A 664 24.52 -65.74 -1.97
N PRO A 665 24.06 -66.01 -0.74
CA PRO A 665 23.47 -67.30 -0.40
C PRO A 665 22.24 -67.57 -1.27
N LYS A 666 22.16 -68.75 -1.89
CA LYS A 666 21.03 -69.14 -2.76
C LYS A 666 19.74 -69.37 -1.96
N ASN A 667 19.87 -69.81 -0.70
CA ASN A 667 18.82 -70.02 0.31
C ASN A 667 19.44 -69.89 1.72
N ASP A 668 18.66 -69.60 2.77
CA ASP A 668 19.13 -69.49 4.17
C ASP A 668 19.86 -70.74 4.72
N LYS A 669 19.74 -71.89 4.02
CA LYS A 669 20.30 -73.17 4.43
C LYS A 669 21.62 -73.55 3.74
N GLU A 670 21.97 -72.93 2.61
CA GLU A 670 23.15 -73.31 1.82
C GLU A 670 24.17 -72.17 1.79
N LEU A 671 25.24 -72.34 2.56
CA LEU A 671 26.42 -71.47 2.54
C LEU A 671 27.56 -72.15 1.77
N PRO A 672 28.46 -71.38 1.13
CA PRO A 672 29.61 -71.94 0.45
C PRO A 672 30.55 -72.64 1.44
N GLY A 673 31.24 -73.68 0.97
CA GLY A 673 32.32 -74.29 1.74
C GLY A 673 33.47 -73.30 1.95
N VAL A 674 34.31 -73.49 2.98
CA VAL A 674 35.45 -72.59 3.27
C VAL A 674 36.31 -72.32 2.02
N LYS A 675 36.71 -73.37 1.29
CA LYS A 675 37.57 -73.24 0.10
C LYS A 675 36.88 -72.47 -1.03
N GLU A 676 35.64 -72.84 -1.32
CA GLU A 676 34.81 -72.18 -2.35
C GLU A 676 34.62 -70.68 -2.05
N PHE A 677 34.43 -70.30 -0.78
CA PHE A 677 34.29 -68.91 -0.37
C PHE A 677 35.55 -68.09 -0.67
N PHE A 678 36.73 -68.57 -0.24
CA PHE A 678 37.99 -67.85 -0.46
C PHE A 678 38.41 -67.83 -1.93
N GLU A 679 38.23 -68.93 -2.67
CA GLU A 679 38.49 -69.00 -4.12
C GLU A 679 37.59 -68.03 -4.92
N CYS A 680 36.33 -67.84 -4.51
CA CYS A 680 35.45 -66.86 -5.15
C CYS A 680 35.94 -65.43 -4.94
N ILE A 681 36.36 -65.09 -3.72
CA ILE A 681 36.91 -63.76 -3.41
C ILE A 681 38.15 -63.50 -4.27
N GLU A 682 39.05 -64.46 -4.36
CA GLU A 682 40.27 -64.35 -5.16
C GLU A 682 39.96 -64.10 -6.66
N ARG A 683 39.01 -64.86 -7.22
CA ARG A 683 38.59 -64.72 -8.63
C ARG A 683 37.96 -63.37 -8.93
N GLU A 684 37.05 -62.89 -8.09
CA GLU A 684 36.39 -61.59 -8.31
C GLU A 684 37.37 -60.43 -8.09
N ARG A 685 38.26 -60.55 -7.10
CA ARG A 685 39.33 -59.57 -6.86
C ARG A 685 40.24 -59.45 -8.08
N ALA A 686 40.64 -60.55 -8.71
CA ALA A 686 41.46 -60.52 -9.93
C ALA A 686 40.81 -59.71 -11.08
N LYS A 687 39.48 -59.82 -11.25
CA LYS A 687 38.74 -59.01 -12.25
C LYS A 687 38.72 -57.53 -11.91
N ASP A 688 38.52 -57.21 -10.63
CA ASP A 688 38.52 -55.83 -10.16
C ASP A 688 39.90 -55.17 -10.30
N ILE A 689 40.98 -55.91 -10.00
CA ILE A 689 42.37 -55.48 -10.23
C ILE A 689 42.56 -55.05 -11.68
N GLU A 690 42.17 -55.89 -12.65
CA GLU A 690 42.32 -55.57 -14.07
C GLU A 690 41.57 -54.28 -14.45
N HIS A 691 40.35 -54.08 -13.94
CA HIS A 691 39.58 -52.88 -14.22
C HIS A 691 40.20 -51.62 -13.61
N MET A 692 40.70 -51.71 -12.38
CA MET A 692 41.34 -50.59 -11.68
C MET A 692 42.68 -50.21 -12.34
N VAL A 693 43.50 -51.19 -12.72
CA VAL A 693 44.79 -50.95 -13.40
C VAL A 693 44.58 -50.26 -14.74
N ARG A 694 43.56 -50.66 -15.53
CA ARG A 694 43.23 -49.96 -16.79
C ARG A 694 42.88 -48.48 -16.57
N LYS A 695 42.17 -48.14 -15.49
CA LYS A 695 41.87 -46.73 -15.14
C LYS A 695 43.12 -45.98 -14.69
N TYR A 696 43.96 -46.62 -13.88
CA TYR A 696 45.24 -46.06 -13.45
C TYR A 696 46.13 -45.71 -14.65
N LEU A 697 46.28 -46.63 -15.61
CA LEU A 697 47.08 -46.41 -16.83
C LEU A 697 46.55 -45.26 -17.72
N ALA A 698 45.25 -44.92 -17.62
CA ALA A 698 44.66 -43.81 -18.36
C ALA A 698 45.01 -42.44 -17.76
N ILE A 699 45.50 -42.36 -16.52
CA ILE A 699 45.90 -41.11 -15.86
C ILE A 699 47.13 -40.49 -16.55
N GLY A 700 48.14 -41.29 -16.87
CA GLY A 700 49.37 -40.83 -17.53
C GLY A 700 49.10 -40.03 -18.81
N PRO A 701 48.33 -40.56 -19.78
CA PRO A 701 47.94 -39.82 -20.99
C PRO A 701 47.21 -38.49 -20.73
N LEU A 702 46.39 -38.39 -19.69
CA LEU A 702 45.72 -37.13 -19.32
C LEU A 702 46.72 -36.10 -18.81
N LEU A 703 47.73 -36.52 -18.05
CA LEU A 703 48.82 -35.66 -17.58
C LEU A 703 49.73 -35.22 -18.73
N THR A 704 50.01 -36.11 -19.68
CA THR A 704 50.72 -35.78 -20.92
C THR A 704 49.93 -34.78 -21.77
N LYS A 705 48.60 -34.84 -21.77
CA LYS A 705 47.77 -33.82 -22.45
C LYS A 705 47.89 -32.45 -21.78
N VAL A 706 47.97 -32.40 -20.44
CA VAL A 706 48.23 -31.14 -19.71
C VAL A 706 49.60 -30.57 -20.06
N GLU A 707 50.61 -31.43 -20.20
CA GLU A 707 51.94 -31.05 -20.71
C GLU A 707 51.85 -30.37 -22.08
N GLY A 708 51.09 -30.95 -23.02
CA GLY A 708 50.90 -30.40 -24.35
C GLY A 708 50.19 -29.04 -24.36
N LEU A 709 49.30 -28.81 -23.40
CA LEU A 709 48.57 -27.55 -23.25
C LEU A 709 49.43 -26.43 -22.67
N VAL A 710 50.32 -26.73 -21.71
CA VAL A 710 51.06 -25.72 -20.94
C VAL A 710 52.44 -25.43 -21.55
N ILE A 711 53.15 -26.46 -21.99
CA ILE A 711 54.53 -26.35 -22.49
C ILE A 711 54.73 -26.93 -23.89
N HIS A 712 53.66 -27.38 -24.54
CA HIS A 712 53.66 -27.87 -25.93
C HIS A 712 54.54 -29.11 -26.18
N THR A 713 54.71 -29.96 -25.16
CA THR A 713 55.38 -31.26 -25.27
C THR A 713 54.45 -32.37 -24.77
N ASN A 714 54.62 -33.60 -25.26
CA ASN A 714 53.79 -34.75 -24.88
C ASN A 714 54.67 -35.93 -24.43
N THR A 715 55.67 -35.65 -23.60
CA THR A 715 56.74 -36.63 -23.27
C THR A 715 56.50 -37.39 -21.97
N GLY A 716 55.67 -36.87 -21.07
CA GLY A 716 55.47 -37.37 -19.71
C GLY A 716 56.65 -37.13 -18.77
N LYS A 717 57.68 -36.38 -19.19
CA LYS A 717 58.95 -36.22 -18.45
C LYS A 717 59.41 -34.76 -18.33
N ALA A 718 58.52 -33.81 -18.55
CA ALA A 718 58.91 -32.41 -18.57
C ALA A 718 59.31 -31.90 -17.17
N PRO A 719 60.50 -31.31 -16.98
CA PRO A 719 60.97 -30.87 -15.66
C PRO A 719 60.04 -29.86 -14.97
N LYS A 720 59.38 -28.98 -15.74
CA LYS A 720 58.42 -28.00 -15.22
C LYS A 720 57.15 -28.63 -14.64
N LEU A 721 56.76 -29.83 -15.10
CA LEU A 721 55.59 -30.55 -14.62
C LEU A 721 55.92 -31.52 -13.48
N ALA A 722 57.18 -31.70 -13.11
CA ALA A 722 57.58 -32.61 -12.03
C ALA A 722 56.80 -32.40 -10.72
N PRO A 723 56.55 -31.17 -10.23
CA PRO A 723 55.72 -30.96 -9.05
C PRO A 723 54.25 -31.36 -9.25
N TYR A 724 53.72 -31.17 -10.47
CA TYR A 724 52.35 -31.52 -10.83
C TYR A 724 52.17 -33.04 -10.97
N TYR A 725 53.14 -33.76 -11.53
CA TYR A 725 53.13 -35.22 -11.56
C TYR A 725 53.21 -35.79 -10.14
N LEU A 726 54.10 -35.25 -9.30
CA LEU A 726 54.22 -35.66 -7.90
C LEU A 726 52.92 -35.45 -7.11
N TYR A 727 52.23 -34.33 -7.34
CA TYR A 727 50.93 -34.07 -6.74
C TYR A 727 49.91 -35.18 -7.07
N TRP A 728 49.81 -35.59 -8.33
CA TRP A 728 48.90 -36.67 -8.73
C TRP A 728 49.35 -38.04 -8.26
N GLU A 729 50.67 -38.31 -8.23
CA GLU A 729 51.21 -39.56 -7.69
C GLU A 729 50.88 -39.71 -6.19
N ASN A 730 50.95 -38.62 -5.42
CA ASN A 730 50.51 -38.61 -4.02
C ASN A 730 49.00 -38.85 -3.89
N LYS A 731 48.18 -38.28 -4.77
CA LYS A 731 46.73 -38.55 -4.80
C LYS A 731 46.41 -40.01 -5.14
N ILE A 732 47.18 -40.64 -6.02
CA ILE A 732 47.08 -42.08 -6.32
C ILE A 732 47.42 -42.89 -5.07
N TYR A 733 48.52 -42.57 -4.38
CA TYR A 733 48.89 -43.23 -3.11
C TYR A 733 47.79 -43.13 -2.04
N GLU A 734 47.22 -41.93 -1.84
CA GLU A 734 46.11 -41.70 -0.91
C GLU A 734 44.89 -42.55 -1.27
N ALA A 735 44.51 -42.59 -2.56
CA ALA A 735 43.37 -43.36 -3.04
C ALA A 735 43.55 -44.88 -2.82
N LEU A 736 44.74 -45.42 -3.13
CA LEU A 736 45.07 -46.83 -2.92
C LEU A 736 45.11 -47.20 -1.43
N THR A 737 45.65 -46.33 -0.59
CA THR A 737 45.66 -46.52 0.87
C THR A 737 44.23 -46.58 1.42
N ARG A 738 43.35 -45.68 0.98
CA ARG A 738 41.92 -45.68 1.36
C ARG A 738 41.18 -46.90 0.84
N LEU A 739 41.45 -47.35 -0.39
CA LEU A 739 40.90 -48.57 -0.98
C LEU A 739 41.17 -49.78 -0.07
N VAL A 740 42.44 -50.02 0.28
CA VAL A 740 42.84 -51.19 1.08
C VAL A 740 42.25 -51.09 2.49
N LEU A 741 42.41 -49.95 3.16
CA LEU A 741 41.94 -49.76 4.52
C LEU A 741 40.42 -49.96 4.65
N LYS A 742 39.64 -49.35 3.76
CA LYS A 742 38.18 -49.48 3.75
C LYS A 742 37.73 -50.92 3.53
N ASN A 743 38.39 -51.65 2.62
CA ASN A 743 38.06 -53.04 2.34
C ASN A 743 38.39 -53.96 3.51
N LEU A 744 39.56 -53.79 4.14
CA LEU A 744 39.94 -54.57 5.34
C LEU A 744 38.98 -54.30 6.51
N GLN A 745 38.64 -53.04 6.78
CA GLN A 745 37.67 -52.69 7.82
C GLN A 745 36.28 -53.27 7.56
N SER A 746 35.82 -53.21 6.30
CA SER A 746 34.54 -53.78 5.89
C SER A 746 34.53 -55.30 6.07
N PHE A 747 35.60 -55.98 5.67
CA PHE A 747 35.73 -57.43 5.84
C PHE A 747 35.83 -57.84 7.31
N ASN A 748 36.59 -57.11 8.13
CA ASN A 748 36.65 -57.35 9.57
C ASN A 748 35.27 -57.23 10.25
N THR A 749 34.48 -56.24 9.81
CA THR A 749 33.11 -56.06 10.31
C THR A 749 32.22 -57.25 9.95
N LEU A 750 32.38 -57.82 8.75
CA LEU A 750 31.68 -59.04 8.34
C LEU A 750 32.13 -60.26 9.14
N VAL A 751 33.43 -60.39 9.43
CA VAL A 751 33.98 -61.48 10.25
C VAL A 751 33.42 -61.47 11.68
N LEU A 752 33.29 -60.29 12.27
CA LEU A 752 32.75 -60.12 13.62
C LEU A 752 31.22 -60.16 13.69
N GLY A 753 30.54 -60.05 12.55
CA GLY A 753 29.09 -60.03 12.45
C GLY A 753 28.44 -61.36 12.88
N ASN A 754 27.15 -61.30 13.22
CA ASN A 754 26.36 -62.47 13.62
C ASN A 754 25.80 -63.27 12.42
N VAL A 755 26.27 -63.00 11.21
CA VAL A 755 25.80 -63.65 9.97
C VAL A 755 26.92 -64.56 9.46
N PRO A 756 26.67 -65.88 9.31
CA PRO A 756 27.68 -66.79 8.81
C PRO A 756 27.95 -66.57 7.32
N LEU A 757 29.23 -66.51 6.95
CA LEU A 757 29.71 -66.26 5.58
C LEU A 757 29.98 -67.55 4.82
N PHE A 758 30.48 -68.57 5.53
CA PHE A 758 30.82 -69.88 4.97
C PHE A 758 30.56 -70.99 5.99
N GLN A 759 30.52 -72.23 5.52
CA GLN A 759 30.31 -73.41 6.37
C GLN A 759 31.50 -74.37 6.36
N THR A 760 31.66 -75.09 7.48
CA THR A 760 32.68 -76.14 7.66
C THR A 760 32.05 -77.39 8.26
N GLU A 761 32.46 -78.56 7.77
CA GLU A 761 31.92 -79.85 8.23
C GLU A 761 32.73 -80.40 9.39
N THR A 762 32.05 -81.14 10.27
CA THR A 762 32.72 -81.88 11.35
C THR A 762 32.70 -83.37 11.05
N ILE A 763 33.88 -83.98 11.05
CA ILE A 763 34.06 -85.41 10.82
C ILE A 763 34.72 -86.08 12.03
N LEU A 764 34.38 -87.35 12.26
CA LEU A 764 35.02 -88.18 13.27
C LEU A 764 36.18 -88.96 12.65
N SER A 765 37.42 -88.61 13.01
CA SER A 765 38.62 -89.38 12.68
C SER A 765 39.18 -89.96 13.97
N ALA A 766 38.75 -91.18 14.33
CA ALA A 766 39.03 -91.75 15.64
C ALA A 766 40.53 -91.72 15.97
N PRO A 767 40.94 -91.21 17.16
CA PRO A 767 40.10 -90.92 18.33
C PRO A 767 39.57 -89.47 18.45
N GLU A 768 39.77 -88.60 17.45
CA GLU A 768 39.53 -87.16 17.51
C GLU A 768 38.37 -86.69 16.63
N ILE A 769 37.77 -85.55 17.01
CA ILE A 769 36.74 -84.86 16.24
C ILE A 769 37.42 -83.66 15.60
N ILE A 770 37.45 -83.62 14.27
CA ILE A 770 38.17 -82.58 13.52
C ILE A 770 37.21 -81.81 12.59
N LEU A 771 37.56 -80.55 12.33
CA LEU A 771 36.95 -79.75 11.28
C LEU A 771 37.50 -80.17 9.92
N HIS A 772 36.66 -80.16 8.89
CA HIS A 772 37.05 -80.37 7.51
C HIS A 772 36.55 -79.20 6.65
N PRO A 773 37.44 -78.30 6.18
CA PRO A 773 38.90 -78.22 6.41
C PRO A 773 39.33 -77.99 7.87
N SER A 774 40.59 -78.30 8.20
CA SER A 774 41.10 -78.16 9.57
C SER A 774 41.16 -76.70 10.02
N ALA A 775 41.07 -76.42 11.34
CA ALA A 775 41.15 -75.05 11.86
C ALA A 775 42.40 -74.29 11.38
N ASN A 776 43.56 -74.96 11.34
CA ASN A 776 44.81 -74.39 10.84
C ASN A 776 44.77 -74.05 9.34
N GLU A 777 44.03 -74.84 8.55
CA GLU A 777 43.84 -74.56 7.12
C GLU A 777 42.92 -73.34 6.92
N ILE A 778 41.87 -73.20 7.74
CA ILE A 778 40.99 -72.01 7.73
C ILE A 778 41.77 -70.75 8.12
N ASP A 779 42.59 -70.82 9.18
CA ASP A 779 43.46 -69.71 9.59
C ASP A 779 44.42 -69.29 8.47
N LYS A 780 45.06 -70.27 7.80
CA LYS A 780 45.96 -70.00 6.66
C LYS A 780 45.23 -69.35 5.48
N LEU A 781 44.05 -69.82 5.12
CA LEU A 781 43.24 -69.23 4.04
C LEU A 781 42.81 -67.79 4.37
N CYS A 782 42.49 -67.50 5.63
CA CYS A 782 42.16 -66.15 6.07
C CYS A 782 43.37 -65.21 5.99
N VAL A 783 44.54 -65.63 6.52
CA VAL A 783 45.79 -64.87 6.43
C VAL A 783 46.15 -64.58 4.97
N HIS A 784 46.03 -65.59 4.11
CA HIS A 784 46.26 -65.45 2.67
C HIS A 784 45.34 -64.40 2.06
N CYS A 785 44.03 -64.53 2.27
CA CYS A 785 43.03 -63.62 1.70
C CYS A 785 43.21 -62.15 2.11
N VAL A 786 43.61 -61.92 3.37
CA VAL A 786 43.92 -60.57 3.90
C VAL A 786 45.19 -60.02 3.28
N ARG A 787 46.25 -60.84 3.17
CA ARG A 787 47.50 -60.45 2.52
C ARG A 787 47.26 -60.07 1.06
N ASP A 788 46.55 -60.91 0.31
CA ASP A 788 46.25 -60.68 -1.11
C ASP A 788 45.48 -59.36 -1.34
N CYS A 789 44.64 -58.94 -0.39
CA CYS A 789 43.94 -57.66 -0.46
C CYS A 789 44.91 -56.47 -0.44
N VAL A 790 46.00 -56.57 0.33
CA VAL A 790 47.07 -55.56 0.34
C VAL A 790 47.94 -55.71 -0.91
N GLU A 791 48.23 -56.93 -1.33
CA GLU A 791 49.05 -57.20 -2.53
C GLU A 791 48.41 -56.73 -3.85
N VAL A 792 47.11 -56.42 -3.88
CA VAL A 792 46.46 -55.70 -4.99
C VAL A 792 47.26 -54.47 -5.41
N THR A 793 47.88 -53.75 -4.47
CA THR A 793 48.65 -52.54 -4.78
C THR A 793 49.98 -52.82 -5.48
N LYS A 794 50.43 -54.08 -5.58
CA LYS A 794 51.61 -54.48 -6.37
C LYS A 794 51.39 -54.27 -7.87
N HIS A 795 50.14 -54.31 -8.33
CA HIS A 795 49.79 -54.09 -9.73
C HIS A 795 49.80 -52.61 -10.16
N PHE A 796 50.00 -51.69 -9.21
CA PHE A 796 50.10 -50.26 -9.47
C PHE A 796 51.58 -49.86 -9.40
N VAL A 797 52.21 -49.74 -10.56
CA VAL A 797 53.66 -49.45 -10.68
C VAL A 797 53.90 -47.97 -10.42
N ARG A 798 54.88 -47.63 -9.59
CA ARG A 798 55.27 -46.22 -9.30
C ARG A 798 55.78 -45.53 -10.56
N TRP A 799 55.69 -44.21 -10.61
CA TRP A 799 56.27 -43.45 -11.71
C TRP A 799 57.78 -43.21 -11.49
N MET A 800 58.53 -43.01 -12.58
CA MET A 800 59.90 -42.51 -12.43
C MET A 800 59.85 -41.10 -11.85
N ASN A 801 60.79 -40.79 -10.95
CA ASN A 801 60.83 -39.51 -10.23
C ASN A 801 60.69 -38.30 -11.17
N GLY A 802 59.70 -37.45 -10.89
CA GLY A 802 59.42 -36.24 -11.67
C GLY A 802 58.78 -36.48 -13.04
N THR A 803 58.18 -37.66 -13.25
CA THR A 803 57.52 -38.04 -14.51
C THR A 803 56.14 -38.66 -14.24
N CYS A 804 55.34 -38.86 -15.29
CA CYS A 804 54.11 -39.66 -15.23
C CYS A 804 54.23 -40.99 -16.00
N ILE A 805 55.43 -41.58 -16.02
CA ILE A 805 55.73 -42.82 -16.75
C ILE A 805 56.11 -43.90 -15.75
N GLU A 806 55.50 -45.08 -15.90
CA GLU A 806 55.76 -46.24 -15.07
C GLU A 806 57.25 -46.62 -15.04
N CYS A 807 57.75 -46.90 -13.85
CA CYS A 807 59.12 -47.31 -13.64
C CYS A 807 59.34 -48.74 -14.20
N PRO A 808 60.27 -48.95 -15.15
CA PRO A 808 60.57 -50.29 -15.62
C PRO A 808 61.19 -51.13 -14.49
N PRO A 809 61.10 -52.48 -14.56
CA PRO A 809 61.71 -53.36 -13.57
C PRO A 809 63.20 -53.06 -13.36
N GLN A 810 63.63 -52.92 -12.11
CA GLN A 810 65.00 -52.61 -11.71
C GLN A 810 65.73 -53.87 -11.23
N LYS A 811 67.07 -53.92 -11.33
CA LYS A 811 67.85 -55.01 -10.73
C LYS A 811 67.98 -54.78 -9.22
N GLY A 812 67.50 -55.72 -8.41
CA GLY A 812 67.63 -55.71 -6.95
C GLY A 812 69.02 -56.14 -6.47
N GLU A 813 69.19 -56.21 -5.16
CA GLU A 813 70.46 -56.57 -4.50
C GLU A 813 70.93 -58.00 -4.82
N GLU A 814 70.02 -58.89 -5.23
CA GLU A 814 70.27 -60.31 -5.53
C GLU A 814 70.15 -60.68 -7.03
N GLU A 815 70.36 -59.72 -7.94
CA GLU A 815 70.15 -59.86 -9.41
C GLU A 815 68.70 -60.12 -9.88
N GLU A 816 67.73 -60.18 -8.98
CA GLU A 816 66.31 -60.31 -9.31
C GLU A 816 65.71 -59.00 -9.87
N LEU A 817 64.75 -59.11 -10.80
CA LEU A 817 64.02 -57.97 -11.33
C LEU A 817 62.91 -57.55 -10.36
N VAL A 818 63.06 -56.39 -9.73
CA VAL A 818 62.11 -55.80 -8.78
C VAL A 818 61.27 -54.72 -9.46
N VAL A 819 59.95 -54.85 -9.35
CA VAL A 819 59.00 -53.82 -9.80
C VAL A 819 58.66 -52.91 -8.63
N LEU A 820 58.99 -51.62 -8.74
CA LEU A 820 58.64 -50.63 -7.72
C LEU A 820 57.15 -50.30 -7.82
N SER A 821 56.37 -50.70 -6.82
CA SER A 821 54.92 -50.53 -6.79
C SER A 821 54.49 -49.73 -5.55
N PHE A 822 53.23 -49.32 -5.48
CA PHE A 822 52.69 -48.66 -4.28
C PHE A 822 52.59 -49.60 -3.06
N TYR A 823 52.82 -50.91 -3.23
CA TYR A 823 52.72 -51.90 -2.15
C TYR A 823 53.62 -51.62 -0.96
N ASP A 824 54.89 -51.28 -1.17
CA ASP A 824 55.85 -51.12 -0.07
C ASP A 824 55.42 -50.01 0.89
N ASP A 825 54.88 -48.91 0.37
CA ASP A 825 54.40 -47.78 1.17
C ASP A 825 53.01 -47.99 1.77
N VAL A 826 52.13 -48.72 1.07
CA VAL A 826 50.76 -49.01 1.56
C VAL A 826 50.80 -50.07 2.66
N PHE A 827 51.64 -51.10 2.52
CA PHE A 827 51.79 -52.15 3.51
C PHE A 827 52.36 -51.63 4.85
N LEU A 828 53.26 -50.66 4.79
CA LEU A 828 53.84 -50.01 5.98
C LEU A 828 52.89 -49.06 6.70
N ASN A 829 51.71 -48.78 6.14
CA ASN A 829 50.73 -47.91 6.80
C ASN A 829 50.24 -48.56 8.13
N PRO A 830 50.37 -47.87 9.29
CA PRO A 830 50.04 -48.46 10.59
C PRO A 830 48.60 -48.97 10.69
N GLN A 831 47.64 -48.27 10.08
CA GLN A 831 46.23 -48.65 10.15
C GLN A 831 45.93 -49.91 9.33
N ILE A 832 46.61 -50.08 8.19
CA ILE A 832 46.47 -51.27 7.34
C ILE A 832 47.09 -52.48 8.05
N MET A 833 48.29 -52.31 8.61
CA MET A 833 48.96 -53.37 9.37
C MET A 833 48.13 -53.84 10.57
N GLU A 834 47.52 -52.91 11.31
CA GLU A 834 46.63 -53.23 12.44
C GLU A 834 45.43 -54.08 11.99
N GLN A 835 44.73 -53.68 10.92
CA GLN A 835 43.59 -54.46 10.40
C GLN A 835 44.03 -55.83 9.87
N ALA A 836 45.18 -55.89 9.17
CA ALA A 836 45.70 -57.12 8.60
C ALA A 836 46.06 -58.17 9.67
N ILE A 837 46.47 -57.73 10.86
CA ILE A 837 46.74 -58.61 12.02
C ILE A 837 45.45 -58.96 12.76
N MET A 838 44.53 -58.00 12.94
CA MET A 838 43.31 -58.19 13.73
C MET A 838 42.34 -59.20 13.09
N ILE A 839 42.19 -59.19 11.76
CA ILE A 839 41.22 -60.05 11.06
C ILE A 839 41.52 -61.56 11.30
N PRO A 840 42.75 -62.07 11.03
CA PRO A 840 43.09 -63.46 11.33
C PRO A 840 42.95 -63.81 12.82
N GLN A 841 43.30 -62.89 13.73
CA GLN A 841 43.12 -63.11 15.17
C GLN A 841 41.64 -63.29 15.55
N ASN A 842 40.75 -62.51 14.93
CA ASN A 842 39.30 -62.64 15.15
C ASN A 842 38.79 -63.99 14.63
N VAL A 843 39.17 -64.40 13.43
CA VAL A 843 38.81 -65.73 12.88
C VAL A 843 39.32 -66.87 13.78
N HIS A 844 40.57 -66.78 14.25
CA HIS A 844 41.14 -67.76 15.16
C HIS A 844 40.34 -67.86 16.47
N ARG A 845 39.90 -66.73 17.05
CA ARG A 845 39.03 -66.72 18.25
C ARG A 845 37.70 -67.43 17.98
N VAL A 846 37.09 -67.22 16.81
CA VAL A 846 35.86 -67.93 16.40
C VAL A 846 36.10 -69.45 16.33
N LEU A 847 37.20 -69.86 15.69
CA LEU A 847 37.57 -71.27 15.59
C LEU A 847 37.82 -71.91 16.97
N VAL A 848 38.47 -71.21 17.90
CA VAL A 848 38.65 -71.67 19.28
C VAL A 848 37.30 -71.83 20.00
N SER A 849 36.34 -70.92 19.78
CA SER A 849 34.97 -71.06 20.30
C SER A 849 34.28 -72.31 19.76
N LEU A 850 34.37 -72.54 18.44
CA LEU A 850 33.82 -73.74 17.80
C LEU A 850 34.48 -75.03 18.32
N MET A 851 35.79 -75.05 18.52
CA MET A 851 36.50 -76.20 19.09
C MET A 851 36.07 -76.46 20.55
N LYS A 852 35.83 -75.42 21.35
CA LYS A 852 35.24 -75.56 22.70
C LYS A 852 33.83 -76.16 22.64
N TYR A 853 33.03 -75.78 21.66
CA TYR A 853 31.72 -76.39 21.44
C TYR A 853 31.83 -77.87 21.04
N LEU A 854 32.74 -78.21 20.12
CA LEU A 854 33.02 -79.60 19.71
C LEU A 854 33.52 -80.48 20.86
N ASN A 855 34.21 -79.92 21.86
CA ASN A 855 34.59 -80.68 23.05
C ASN A 855 33.39 -81.29 23.81
N LYS A 856 32.18 -80.71 23.70
CA LYS A 856 30.97 -81.30 24.31
C LYS A 856 30.64 -82.67 23.71
N TRP A 857 31.00 -82.91 22.45
CA TRP A 857 30.80 -84.20 21.77
C TRP A 857 31.79 -85.28 22.24
N LYS A 858 32.86 -84.91 22.96
CA LYS A 858 33.79 -85.88 23.58
C LYS A 858 33.13 -86.73 24.68
N ARG A 859 31.93 -86.38 25.18
CA ARG A 859 31.15 -87.26 26.07
C ARG A 859 30.83 -88.62 25.45
N TYR A 860 30.74 -88.68 24.11
CA TYR A 860 30.50 -89.92 23.37
C TYR A 860 31.79 -90.68 23.02
N ARG A 861 32.96 -90.17 23.41
CA ARG A 861 34.29 -90.76 23.14
C ARG A 861 34.41 -92.26 23.46
N PRO A 862 33.76 -92.81 24.50
CA PRO A 862 33.79 -94.26 24.74
C PRO A 862 33.32 -95.13 23.56
N LEU A 863 32.50 -94.60 22.63
CA LEU A 863 32.00 -95.35 21.47
C LEU A 863 33.08 -95.71 20.46
N TRP A 864 34.14 -94.90 20.33
CA TRP A 864 35.17 -95.07 19.30
C TRP A 864 36.59 -95.12 19.85
N LYS A 865 36.78 -94.86 21.15
CA LYS A 865 38.10 -94.95 21.81
C LYS A 865 38.48 -96.39 22.18
N LEU A 866 37.50 -97.19 22.55
CA LEU A 866 37.74 -98.56 23.02
C LEU A 866 37.59 -99.53 21.87
N ASP A 867 38.49 -100.50 21.77
CA ASP A 867 38.36 -101.59 20.81
C ASP A 867 37.10 -102.39 21.15
N LYS A 868 36.19 -102.41 20.18
CA LYS A 868 34.89 -103.04 20.32
C LYS A 868 34.99 -104.53 20.59
N ALA A 869 35.92 -105.24 19.96
CA ALA A 869 36.07 -106.68 20.18
C ALA A 869 36.56 -106.97 21.60
N ILE A 870 37.58 -106.24 22.06
CA ILE A 870 38.23 -106.47 23.36
C ILE A 870 37.27 -106.19 24.53
N VAL A 871 36.50 -105.10 24.47
CA VAL A 871 35.54 -104.76 25.53
C VAL A 871 34.44 -105.82 25.62
N MET A 872 34.03 -106.34 24.47
CA MET A 872 32.93 -107.30 24.35
C MET A 872 33.34 -108.70 24.81
N GLU A 873 34.54 -109.16 24.47
CA GLU A 873 35.11 -110.42 24.98
C GLU A 873 35.26 -110.40 26.50
N LYS A 874 35.81 -109.32 27.06
CA LYS A 874 35.94 -109.15 28.53
C LYS A 874 34.59 -109.11 29.24
N PHE A 875 33.55 -108.59 28.59
CA PHE A 875 32.20 -108.58 29.14
C PHE A 875 31.58 -109.98 29.08
N ALA A 876 31.67 -110.69 27.95
CA ALA A 876 31.15 -112.05 27.79
C ALA A 876 31.83 -113.06 28.72
N ALA A 877 33.16 -112.95 28.92
CA ALA A 877 33.93 -113.84 29.78
C ALA A 877 33.46 -113.85 31.25
N LYS A 878 32.80 -112.78 31.71
CA LYS A 878 32.24 -112.69 33.08
C LYS A 878 30.90 -113.41 33.24
N LYS A 879 30.36 -114.02 32.17
CA LYS A 879 29.01 -114.64 32.12
C LYS A 879 27.92 -113.77 32.77
N PRO A 880 27.76 -112.49 32.37
CA PRO A 880 26.84 -111.57 33.02
C PRO A 880 25.37 -111.99 32.85
N PRO A 881 24.47 -111.60 33.79
CA PRO A 881 23.04 -111.87 33.68
C PRO A 881 22.40 -111.05 32.55
N CYS A 882 21.25 -111.49 32.02
CA CYS A 882 20.55 -110.79 30.93
C CYS A 882 20.23 -109.32 31.25
N VAL A 883 19.96 -109.01 32.51
CA VAL A 883 19.72 -107.62 32.98
C VAL A 883 20.93 -106.72 32.70
N ALA A 884 22.16 -107.22 32.88
CA ALA A 884 23.36 -106.44 32.59
C ALA A 884 23.61 -106.24 31.09
N TYR A 885 23.11 -107.14 30.23
CA TYR A 885 23.08 -106.91 28.77
C TYR A 885 22.02 -105.86 28.42
N ASP A 886 20.84 -105.93 29.01
CA ASP A 886 19.77 -104.94 28.79
C ASP A 886 20.21 -103.53 29.21
N ASP A 887 20.84 -103.37 30.38
CA ASP A 887 21.41 -102.09 30.84
C ASP A 887 22.38 -101.48 29.80
N LYS A 888 23.23 -102.32 29.19
CA LYS A 888 24.20 -101.89 28.16
C LYS A 888 23.51 -101.58 26.84
N LEU A 889 22.52 -102.37 26.41
CA LEU A 889 21.74 -102.12 25.20
C LEU A 889 20.94 -100.82 25.31
N GLN A 890 20.26 -100.61 26.44
CA GLN A 890 19.55 -99.37 26.74
C GLN A 890 20.49 -98.17 26.78
N PHE A 891 21.69 -98.31 27.37
CA PHE A 891 22.70 -97.26 27.37
C PHE A 891 23.08 -96.80 25.96
N TYR A 892 23.44 -97.73 25.05
CA TYR A 892 23.80 -97.35 23.67
C TYR A 892 22.59 -96.89 22.84
N SER A 893 21.40 -97.44 23.08
CA SER A 893 20.15 -97.00 22.43
C SER A 893 19.78 -95.56 22.82
N LYS A 894 19.93 -95.23 24.11
CA LYS A 894 19.74 -93.86 24.62
C LYS A 894 20.71 -92.88 23.96
N ILE A 895 21.98 -93.26 23.80
CA ILE A 895 22.97 -92.44 23.10
C ILE A 895 22.59 -92.22 21.62
N ALA A 896 22.15 -93.26 20.91
CA ALA A 896 21.73 -93.14 19.50
C ALA A 896 20.52 -92.19 19.33
N ASN A 897 19.57 -92.23 20.27
CA ASN A 897 18.43 -91.31 20.31
C ASN A 897 18.84 -89.89 20.69
N GLU A 898 19.69 -89.73 21.71
CA GLU A 898 20.19 -88.43 22.17
C GLU A 898 20.91 -87.68 21.04
N VAL A 899 21.75 -88.37 20.26
CA VAL A 899 22.47 -87.80 19.12
C VAL A 899 21.53 -87.36 18.00
N THR A 900 20.42 -88.09 17.79
CA THR A 900 19.42 -87.74 16.77
C THR A 900 18.64 -86.46 17.12
N GLN A 901 18.53 -86.13 18.41
CA GLN A 901 17.86 -84.92 18.90
C GLN A 901 18.80 -83.69 18.96
N GLN A 902 20.11 -83.86 18.76
CA GLN A 902 21.05 -82.73 18.74
C GLN A 902 20.84 -81.87 17.48
N ALA A 903 21.00 -80.56 17.62
CA ALA A 903 21.00 -79.65 16.47
C ALA A 903 22.17 -80.01 15.52
N LEU A 904 21.86 -80.16 14.23
CA LEU A 904 22.84 -80.52 13.19
C LEU A 904 23.64 -79.34 12.66
N ILE A 905 23.25 -78.11 13.04
CA ILE A 905 23.87 -76.86 12.60
C ILE A 905 24.10 -75.99 13.84
N LYS A 906 25.26 -75.34 13.91
CA LYS A 906 25.57 -74.32 14.91
C LYS A 906 26.30 -73.16 14.24
N ASP A 907 25.73 -71.97 14.32
CA ASP A 907 26.34 -70.75 13.81
C ASP A 907 27.17 -70.08 14.89
N GLU A 908 28.40 -69.69 14.55
CA GLU A 908 29.29 -68.90 15.39
C GLU A 908 29.92 -67.81 14.51
N GLN A 909 29.39 -66.59 14.62
CA GLN A 909 29.78 -65.44 13.81
C GLN A 909 29.87 -65.78 12.32
N CYS A 910 31.02 -65.59 11.68
CA CYS A 910 31.22 -65.81 10.26
C CYS A 910 31.27 -67.29 9.83
N ILE A 911 31.23 -68.25 10.75
CA ILE A 911 31.36 -69.69 10.44
C ILE A 911 30.11 -70.46 10.88
N ARG A 912 29.52 -71.20 9.93
CA ARG A 912 28.48 -72.20 10.19
C ARG A 912 29.10 -73.59 10.34
N LEU A 913 28.89 -74.22 11.49
CA LEU A 913 29.37 -75.57 11.79
C LEU A 913 28.30 -76.61 11.42
N GLN A 914 28.63 -77.49 10.47
CA GLN A 914 27.79 -78.62 10.06
C GLN A 914 28.17 -79.88 10.85
N LEU A 915 27.27 -80.32 11.72
CA LEU A 915 27.43 -81.50 12.61
C LEU A 915 26.77 -82.76 12.06
N GLY A 916 26.06 -82.66 10.93
CA GLY A 916 25.38 -83.79 10.28
C GLY A 916 26.25 -85.05 10.12
N PRO A 917 27.44 -84.96 9.49
CA PRO A 917 28.33 -86.11 9.31
C PRO A 917 28.84 -86.71 10.64
N LEU A 918 29.20 -85.86 11.61
CA LEU A 918 29.60 -86.30 12.95
C LEU A 918 28.45 -87.03 13.66
N ALA A 919 27.26 -86.41 13.73
CA ALA A 919 26.10 -86.97 14.40
C ALA A 919 25.70 -88.33 13.78
N TYR A 920 25.74 -88.42 12.45
CA TYR A 920 25.53 -89.67 11.73
C TYR A 920 26.53 -90.75 12.16
N THR A 921 27.83 -90.43 12.15
CA THR A 921 28.90 -91.39 12.49
C THR A 921 28.82 -91.87 13.95
N VAL A 922 28.53 -90.96 14.89
CA VAL A 922 28.34 -91.30 16.31
C VAL A 922 27.12 -92.21 16.49
N ARG A 923 26.01 -91.91 15.81
CA ARG A 923 24.78 -92.72 15.84
C ARG A 923 25.01 -94.12 15.28
N GLU A 924 25.66 -94.24 14.13
CA GLU A 924 25.96 -95.54 13.52
C GLU A 924 26.94 -96.35 14.37
N SER A 925 27.91 -95.70 15.02
CA SER A 925 28.79 -96.35 15.99
C SER A 925 27.98 -96.93 17.16
N ALA A 926 27.07 -96.15 17.76
CA ALA A 926 26.20 -96.63 18.85
C ALA A 926 25.31 -97.80 18.41
N LYS A 927 24.68 -97.72 17.24
CA LYS A 927 23.90 -98.84 16.67
C LYS A 927 24.76 -100.09 16.46
N SER A 928 25.97 -99.92 15.96
CA SER A 928 26.93 -101.02 15.80
C SER A 928 27.20 -101.72 17.14
N TRP A 929 27.40 -100.97 18.23
CA TRP A 929 27.54 -101.52 19.59
C TRP A 929 26.30 -102.32 20.04
N ILE A 930 25.10 -101.81 19.79
CA ILE A 930 23.83 -102.51 20.08
C ILE A 930 23.77 -103.85 19.33
N ILE A 931 24.07 -103.86 18.03
CA ILE A 931 24.02 -105.07 17.19
C ILE A 931 24.99 -106.14 17.71
N SER A 932 26.23 -105.75 18.05
CA SER A 932 27.22 -106.71 18.57
C SER A 932 26.87 -107.23 19.97
N LEU A 933 26.31 -106.38 20.85
CA LEU A 933 25.83 -106.82 22.18
C LEU A 933 24.64 -107.77 22.07
N GLY A 934 23.72 -107.48 21.14
CA GLY A 934 22.60 -108.36 20.85
C GLY A 934 23.05 -109.74 20.37
N LYS A 935 24.09 -109.82 19.52
CA LYS A 935 24.66 -111.10 19.09
C LYS A 935 25.26 -111.90 20.25
N LEU A 936 26.08 -111.28 21.11
CA LEU A 936 26.66 -111.98 22.27
C LEU A 936 25.63 -112.42 23.31
N LEU A 937 24.57 -111.63 23.52
CA LEU A 937 23.44 -112.05 24.36
C LEU A 937 22.75 -113.28 23.77
N ASN A 938 22.52 -113.29 22.45
CA ASN A 938 21.92 -114.41 21.75
C ASN A 938 22.79 -115.67 21.84
N ASP A 939 24.10 -115.55 21.63
CA ASP A 939 25.04 -116.69 21.71
C ASP A 939 25.12 -117.26 23.14
N SER A 940 25.17 -116.40 24.17
CA SER A 940 25.16 -116.82 25.58
C SER A 940 23.83 -117.46 25.99
N ALA A 941 22.70 -116.90 25.54
CA ALA A 941 21.38 -117.50 25.75
C ALA A 941 21.29 -118.88 25.09
N ARG A 942 21.82 -119.01 23.87
CA ARG A 942 21.87 -120.27 23.12
C ARG A 942 22.72 -121.32 23.83
N GLU A 943 23.90 -120.96 24.32
CA GLU A 943 24.79 -121.86 25.06
C GLU A 943 24.17 -122.34 26.38
N LYS A 944 23.50 -121.45 27.14
CA LYS A 944 22.72 -121.86 28.34
C LYS A 944 21.56 -122.79 28.00
N LEU A 945 20.90 -122.57 26.87
CA LEU A 945 19.80 -123.42 26.41
C LEU A 945 20.30 -124.82 26.01
N PHE A 946 21.48 -124.91 25.38
CA PHE A 946 22.14 -126.17 25.06
C PHE A 946 22.66 -126.91 26.30
N LEU A 947 23.24 -126.21 27.28
CA LEU A 947 23.67 -126.82 28.55
C LEU A 947 22.49 -127.41 29.35
N LEU A 948 21.30 -126.79 29.29
CA LEU A 948 20.07 -127.34 29.87
C LEU A 948 19.53 -128.56 29.09
N HIS A 949 19.97 -128.77 27.85
CA HIS A 949 19.54 -129.88 26.99
C HIS A 949 20.52 -131.08 27.01
N GLU A 950 21.78 -130.87 27.42
CA GLU A 950 22.88 -131.85 27.37
C GLU A 950 23.34 -132.43 28.73
N GLU A 951 22.63 -132.24 29.85
CA GLU A 951 22.80 -133.11 31.02
C GLU A 951 21.84 -134.33 30.98
N PRO A 952 22.30 -135.50 30.48
CA PRO A 952 21.90 -136.80 30.97
C PRO A 952 22.88 -137.31 32.04
N GLN A 953 22.31 -137.76 33.17
CA GLN A 953 22.94 -138.51 34.27
C GLN A 953 23.76 -139.72 33.80
N ILE A 954 25.10 -139.76 33.89
CA ILE A 954 25.85 -141.02 33.74
C ILE A 954 27.18 -140.84 34.53
N CYS A 955 27.62 -141.57 35.58
CA CYS A 955 27.58 -142.99 35.97
C CYS A 955 28.43 -143.22 37.28
N PRO A 956 28.78 -144.45 37.75
CA PRO A 956 27.99 -145.57 38.31
C PRO A 956 28.56 -146.06 39.69
N CYS A 957 27.90 -147.02 40.38
CA CYS A 957 28.59 -148.12 41.09
C CYS A 957 27.61 -149.19 41.62
N ASN A 958 27.47 -150.26 40.84
CA ASN A 958 27.64 -151.66 41.25
C ASN A 958 28.43 -152.28 40.07
N ASN A 959 29.62 -152.86 40.18
CA ASN A 959 30.43 -153.44 41.27
C ASN A 959 31.92 -153.05 41.03
N CYS A 960 32.86 -152.94 41.97
CA CYS A 960 33.01 -153.27 43.39
C CYS A 960 33.96 -152.24 44.00
#